data_AF-A0A1C4DI84-F1
#
_entry.id   AF-A0A1C4DI84-F1
#
_cell.length_a   1.000
_cell.length_b   1.000
_cell.length_c   1.000
_cell.angle_alpha   90.00
_cell.angle_beta   90.00
_cell.angle_gamma   90.00
#
_symmetry.space_group_name_H-M   'P 1'
#
loop_
_entity.id
_entity.type
_entity.pdbx_description
1 polymer ?
#
loop_
_entity_poly.entity_id
_entity_poly.type
_entity_poly.pdbx_seq_one_letter_code
_entity_poly.pdbx_strand_id
1 'polypeptide(L)'
;MSRKYSKRLISQKPFQIKTSGEFIEIVNPFKGLSEEKIKDITGAMSLDAKGKVPLLKNELIELIKDVNPMSLLSSFVTSSLTAVDEEKGVSIKDSKIEIPQYYIEYIQAIFLTLPPEQFNSKSKTKNEVYDKIKYNLDCIFSINMLTRFDGGLRSKSDEEKSAFLMRILMQGQTTAVRNWGYYTQVKKIILELYGHFNNELRENFGFSVENVVKYFDYLIGSIETRINERMSKLRLYYDFDIDCLRDNVLSEIDASEFMDITGSDIHDANKETLIHSLLIKYMSYDDSLFVFNGLQVSADTNIAISEINCIQNYFSLERGQLAGVNREYLTLDNPVWYKPLIKKNQDEYYCFIPQVFFSFIIPIFDDLISSFAEGALSDRKGTYLEEKINEIIKSKFNEAVIYNGLKWTLDGQQYETDVLTLIDSFAIIFEAKSGKISKPALRGAPERLKKHINELIVSPCIQSQRLRDRLFYLNENLDVEDDLTKKLGEGLRKIKKVVRVSISLETFGAMQSNMQNIKDSGWFAEDLESCPSMCLADFETIVDVLDKPSFVLHYLSSRQRVESEYNYFGDELDLLGTYLETLFCLEKSDGKTNLILTTMSQKIDDYYISLESGVRIDKPKPKVRKIFMDIIEQLEIRKTYRWLELSLLLNNIHPNEQAVISGMINEMKRNVRKKWRVSGHVNSVIYASNVFDHYGFCYFAYCNKNQKDATSFSEACAHESIDIQGRKLCLVVGKNLDDHNVAYNKLALYGDSSFVF
;
A
#
# COMPACT_ATOMS: atom_id res chain seq x y z
N MET A 1 -3.29 33.11 34.73
CA MET A 1 -1.95 32.47 34.59
C MET A 1 -1.83 31.58 33.34
N SER A 2 -2.63 31.80 32.27
CA SER A 2 -2.73 30.88 31.11
C SER A 2 -1.94 31.28 29.85
N ARG A 3 -1.17 32.38 29.87
CA ARG A 3 -0.36 32.82 28.71
C ARG A 3 1.15 32.50 28.78
N LYS A 4 1.68 32.08 29.94
CA LYS A 4 3.11 31.76 30.13
C LYS A 4 3.46 30.30 29.82
N TYR A 5 2.49 29.38 29.84
CA TYR A 5 2.71 27.96 29.52
C TYR A 5 2.62 27.65 28.02
N SER A 6 1.88 28.44 27.23
CA SER A 6 1.78 28.25 25.77
C SER A 6 3.07 28.61 25.01
N LYS A 7 3.88 29.54 25.51
CA LYS A 7 5.16 29.92 24.87
C LYS A 7 6.32 28.95 25.14
N ARG A 8 6.25 28.10 26.17
CA ARG A 8 7.35 27.20 26.55
C ARG A 8 7.34 25.86 25.80
N LEU A 9 6.20 25.47 25.22
CA LEU A 9 6.08 24.30 24.34
C LEU A 9 6.52 24.58 22.89
N ILE A 10 6.60 25.84 22.48
CA ILE A 10 7.01 26.24 21.11
C ILE A 10 8.55 26.29 20.99
N SER A 11 9.29 26.33 22.10
CA SER A 11 10.77 26.47 22.08
C SER A 11 11.54 25.17 22.28
N GLN A 12 10.89 24.02 22.42
CA GLN A 12 11.56 22.71 22.43
C GLN A 12 11.34 22.08 21.05
N LYS A 13 12.44 21.78 20.33
CA LYS A 13 12.39 21.02 19.08
C LYS A 13 11.45 19.82 19.30
N PRO A 14 10.33 19.69 18.57
CA PRO A 14 9.25 18.77 18.95
C PRO A 14 9.65 17.30 18.86
N PHE A 15 10.79 16.99 18.25
CA PHE A 15 11.33 15.63 18.17
C PHE A 15 12.85 15.69 18.38
N GLN A 16 13.35 14.96 19.37
CA GLN A 16 14.75 14.54 19.36
C GLN A 16 14.82 13.30 18.49
N ILE A 17 15.35 13.48 17.28
CA ILE A 17 15.63 12.39 16.34
C ILE A 17 17.02 11.86 16.69
N LYS A 18 17.09 10.57 17.04
CA LYS A 18 18.36 9.83 17.11
C LYS A 18 18.35 8.76 16.03
N THR A 19 19.46 8.59 15.33
CA THR A 19 19.64 7.50 14.38
C THR A 19 20.19 6.27 15.11
N SER A 20 19.53 5.14 14.98
CA SER A 20 20.01 3.84 15.50
C SER A 20 19.82 2.77 14.43
N GLY A 21 20.89 2.41 13.74
CA GLY A 21 20.82 1.45 12.63
C GLY A 21 20.03 2.00 11.43
N GLU A 22 19.12 1.17 10.90
CA GLU A 22 18.30 1.47 9.71
C GLU A 22 17.03 2.28 10.02
N PHE A 23 16.72 2.51 11.30
CA PHE A 23 15.54 3.24 11.75
C PHE A 23 15.89 4.51 12.54
N ILE A 24 14.94 5.44 12.56
CA ILE A 24 15.01 6.69 13.31
C ILE A 24 14.20 6.54 14.60
N GLU A 25 14.81 6.81 15.76
CA GLU A 25 14.13 6.87 17.04
C GLU A 25 13.42 8.22 17.20
N ILE A 26 12.10 8.19 17.44
CA ILE A 26 11.27 9.36 17.75
C ILE A 26 10.96 9.37 19.24
N VAL A 27 11.45 10.38 19.96
CA VAL A 27 11.18 10.52 21.40
C VAL A 27 9.73 10.97 21.65
N ASN A 28 9.01 10.21 22.49
CA ASN A 28 7.64 10.55 22.92
C ASN A 28 7.58 11.95 23.56
N PRO A 29 6.77 12.89 23.04
CA PRO A 29 6.68 14.26 23.54
C PRO A 29 6.08 14.38 24.95
N PHE A 30 5.40 13.34 25.43
CA PHE A 30 4.83 13.27 26.78
C PHE A 30 5.75 12.57 27.79
N LYS A 31 6.97 12.21 27.39
CA LYS A 31 7.95 11.55 28.26
C LYS A 31 8.21 12.38 29.51
N GLY A 32 8.02 11.77 30.68
CA GLY A 32 8.23 12.40 32.00
C GLY A 32 7.03 13.20 32.55
N LEU A 33 5.88 13.23 31.86
CA LEU A 33 4.64 13.80 32.40
C LEU A 33 3.83 12.74 33.17
N SER A 34 3.13 13.18 34.22
CA SER A 34 2.19 12.32 34.95
C SER A 34 0.95 11.99 34.11
N GLU A 35 0.29 10.88 34.43
CA GLU A 35 -0.92 10.46 33.71
C GLU A 35 -2.04 11.49 33.77
N GLU A 36 -2.25 12.09 34.94
CA GLU A 36 -3.24 13.15 35.14
C GLU A 36 -2.96 14.37 34.24
N LYS A 37 -1.70 14.81 34.14
CA LYS A 37 -1.33 15.91 33.23
C LYS A 37 -1.57 15.57 31.77
N ILE A 38 -1.30 14.33 31.35
CA ILE A 38 -1.53 13.89 29.97
C ILE A 38 -3.04 13.82 29.68
N LYS A 39 -3.84 13.32 30.63
CA LYS A 39 -5.30 13.33 30.57
C LYS A 39 -5.86 14.75 30.44
N ASP A 40 -5.35 15.69 31.23
CA ASP A 40 -5.76 17.10 31.16
C ASP A 40 -5.40 17.72 29.81
N ILE A 41 -4.19 17.47 29.30
CA ILE A 41 -3.74 17.97 27.98
C ILE A 41 -4.61 17.40 26.86
N THR A 42 -4.78 16.07 26.81
CA THR A 42 -5.56 15.40 25.76
C THR A 42 -7.05 15.76 25.82
N GLY A 43 -7.62 15.87 27.02
CA GLY A 43 -8.98 16.34 27.24
C GLY A 43 -9.18 17.78 26.79
N ALA A 44 -8.26 18.68 27.15
CA ALA A 44 -8.30 20.08 26.70
C ALA A 44 -8.17 20.21 25.17
N MET A 45 -7.28 19.43 24.55
CA MET A 45 -7.13 19.40 23.09
C MET A 45 -8.41 18.93 22.38
N SER A 46 -9.05 17.87 22.90
CA SER A 46 -10.31 17.36 22.35
C SER A 46 -11.46 18.37 22.48
N LEU A 47 -11.59 19.02 23.65
CA LEU A 47 -12.61 20.06 23.87
C LEU A 47 -12.40 21.28 22.96
N ASP A 48 -11.15 21.75 22.84
CA ASP A 48 -10.78 22.84 21.94
C ASP A 48 -11.08 22.48 20.47
N ALA A 49 -10.75 21.26 20.05
CA ALA A 49 -11.06 20.74 18.72
C ALA A 49 -12.57 20.71 18.45
N LYS A 50 -13.38 20.21 19.41
CA LYS A 50 -14.85 20.15 19.29
C LYS A 50 -15.49 21.53 19.15
N GLY A 51 -14.90 22.56 19.77
CA GLY A 51 -15.33 23.94 19.62
C GLY A 51 -14.89 24.57 18.29
N LYS A 52 -13.65 24.31 17.85
CA LYS A 52 -13.05 24.95 16.67
C LYS A 52 -13.51 24.37 15.34
N VAL A 53 -13.64 23.04 15.22
CA VAL A 53 -13.94 22.39 13.92
C VAL A 53 -15.25 22.89 13.30
N PRO A 54 -16.38 23.00 14.04
CA PRO A 54 -17.61 23.57 13.48
C PRO A 54 -17.44 25.01 12.99
N LEU A 55 -16.66 25.84 13.71
CA LEU A 55 -16.39 27.22 13.31
C LEU A 55 -15.58 27.29 12.02
N LEU A 56 -14.52 26.47 11.89
CA LEU A 56 -13.70 26.38 10.69
C LEU A 56 -14.52 25.90 9.48
N LYS A 57 -15.41 24.92 9.67
CA LYS A 57 -16.33 24.45 8.61
C LYS A 57 -17.29 25.54 8.17
N ASN A 58 -17.87 26.29 9.11
CA ASN A 58 -18.77 27.39 8.78
C ASN A 58 -18.03 28.52 8.06
N GLU A 59 -16.86 28.91 8.55
CA GLU A 59 -16.02 29.91 7.88
C GLU A 59 -15.61 29.46 6.48
N LEU A 60 -15.23 28.19 6.30
CA LEU A 60 -14.95 27.61 4.99
C LEU A 60 -16.14 27.76 4.04
N ILE A 61 -17.37 27.47 4.50
CA ILE A 61 -18.58 27.62 3.69
C ILE A 61 -18.82 29.09 3.29
N GLU A 62 -18.61 30.04 4.19
CA GLU A 62 -18.76 31.47 3.86
C GLU A 62 -17.70 31.92 2.85
N LEU A 63 -16.43 31.54 3.03
CA LEU A 63 -15.37 31.83 2.07
C LEU A 63 -15.67 31.26 0.68
N ILE A 64 -16.26 30.07 0.63
CA ILE A 64 -16.67 29.38 -0.59
C ILE A 64 -17.80 30.13 -1.34
N LYS A 65 -18.72 30.78 -0.63
CA LYS A 65 -19.81 31.54 -1.26
C LYS A 65 -19.31 32.80 -1.99
N ASP A 66 -18.21 33.35 -1.50
CA ASP A 66 -17.62 34.60 -2.01
C ASP A 66 -16.70 34.41 -3.22
N VAL A 67 -16.52 33.18 -3.72
CA VAL A 67 -15.64 32.85 -4.84
C VAL A 67 -16.37 32.15 -5.97
N ASN A 68 -15.79 32.16 -7.18
CA ASN A 68 -16.22 31.26 -8.24
C ASN A 68 -15.77 29.81 -7.92
N PRO A 69 -16.72 28.87 -7.72
CA PRO A 69 -16.38 27.51 -7.33
C PRO A 69 -15.60 26.75 -8.41
N MET A 70 -15.90 26.97 -9.70
CA MET A 70 -15.22 26.26 -10.79
C MET A 70 -13.75 26.71 -10.89
N SER A 71 -13.49 28.02 -10.76
CA SER A 71 -12.12 28.54 -10.73
C SER A 71 -11.34 28.06 -9.50
N LEU A 72 -11.99 27.98 -8.33
CA LEU A 72 -11.34 27.43 -7.12
C LEU A 72 -10.96 25.95 -7.31
N LEU A 73 -11.86 25.11 -7.83
CA LEU A 73 -11.55 23.70 -8.12
C LEU A 73 -10.47 23.57 -9.19
N SER A 74 -10.55 24.35 -10.27
CA SER A 74 -9.53 24.37 -11.31
C SER A 74 -8.15 24.64 -10.71
N SER A 75 -8.03 25.70 -9.92
CA SER A 75 -6.78 26.09 -9.24
C SER A 75 -6.26 24.97 -8.33
N PHE A 76 -7.12 24.42 -7.47
CA PHE A 76 -6.74 23.34 -6.55
C PHE A 76 -6.24 22.09 -7.29
N VAL A 77 -6.93 21.67 -8.35
CA VAL A 77 -6.53 20.53 -9.18
C VAL A 77 -5.19 20.81 -9.85
N THR A 78 -5.04 21.95 -10.52
CA THR A 78 -3.78 22.24 -11.23
C THR A 78 -2.60 22.36 -10.27
N SER A 79 -2.77 22.99 -9.10
CA SER A 79 -1.74 23.04 -8.06
C SER A 79 -1.39 21.64 -7.49
N SER A 80 -2.32 20.69 -7.53
CA SER A 80 -2.02 19.29 -7.14
C SER A 80 -1.25 18.50 -8.20
N LEU A 81 -1.31 18.92 -9.47
CA LEU A 81 -0.72 18.24 -10.63
C LEU A 81 0.63 18.82 -11.06
N THR A 82 0.92 20.09 -10.74
CA THR A 82 2.12 20.80 -11.20
C THR A 82 3.11 21.07 -10.07
N ALA A 83 4.41 20.86 -10.31
CA ALA A 83 5.49 21.35 -9.46
C ALA A 83 6.27 22.43 -10.22
N VAL A 84 6.47 23.60 -9.63
CA VAL A 84 7.34 24.63 -10.23
C VAL A 84 8.78 24.36 -9.78
N ASP A 85 9.69 24.05 -10.72
CA ASP A 85 11.14 23.95 -10.49
C ASP A 85 11.78 25.29 -10.91
N GLU A 86 12.52 25.93 -9.99
CA GLU A 86 13.13 27.25 -10.19
C GLU A 86 14.25 27.26 -11.24
N GLU A 87 14.91 26.13 -11.51
CA GLU A 87 16.00 26.02 -12.51
C GLU A 87 15.53 25.45 -13.86
N LYS A 88 14.46 24.65 -13.87
CA LYS A 88 13.97 23.93 -15.07
C LYS A 88 12.57 24.35 -15.55
N GLY A 89 11.91 25.26 -14.84
CA GLY A 89 10.51 25.63 -15.07
C GLY A 89 9.54 24.62 -14.45
N VAL A 90 8.27 24.66 -14.85
CA VAL A 90 7.27 23.73 -14.29
C VAL A 90 7.53 22.28 -14.72
N SER A 91 7.76 21.41 -13.76
CA SER A 91 7.92 19.95 -13.89
C SER A 91 6.67 19.23 -13.39
N ILE A 92 6.32 18.10 -14.00
CA ILE A 92 5.30 17.20 -13.46
C ILE A 92 6.01 16.27 -12.46
N LYS A 93 5.77 16.54 -11.16
CA LYS A 93 6.11 15.76 -9.94
C LYS A 93 7.60 15.43 -9.68
N ASP A 94 8.16 16.17 -8.71
CA ASP A 94 9.15 15.70 -7.70
C ASP A 94 8.95 16.38 -6.33
N SER A 95 7.94 17.27 -6.16
CA SER A 95 7.72 18.03 -4.92
C SER A 95 6.52 17.54 -4.11
N LYS A 96 6.54 17.83 -2.80
CA LYS A 96 5.52 17.49 -1.81
C LYS A 96 4.14 17.99 -2.28
N ILE A 97 3.20 17.07 -2.51
CA ILE A 97 1.82 17.39 -2.93
C ILE A 97 1.23 18.39 -1.92
N GLU A 98 0.97 19.61 -2.37
CA GLU A 98 0.51 20.70 -1.52
C GLU A 98 -1.01 20.63 -1.27
N ILE A 99 -1.77 20.12 -2.25
CA ILE A 99 -3.22 19.95 -2.19
C ILE A 99 -3.57 18.48 -2.39
N PRO A 100 -3.98 17.76 -1.33
CA PRO A 100 -4.42 16.37 -1.44
C PRO A 100 -5.76 16.22 -2.19
N GLN A 101 -5.95 15.10 -2.88
CA GLN A 101 -7.18 14.80 -3.64
C GLN A 101 -8.46 14.95 -2.80
N TYR A 102 -8.43 14.49 -1.54
CA TYR A 102 -9.58 14.54 -0.65
C TYR A 102 -10.00 15.96 -0.23
N TYR A 103 -9.15 16.99 -0.43
CA TYR A 103 -9.56 18.39 -0.28
C TYR A 103 -10.48 18.80 -1.42
N ILE A 104 -10.10 18.46 -2.65
CA ILE A 104 -10.83 18.81 -3.86
C ILE A 104 -12.20 18.09 -3.86
N GLU A 105 -12.23 16.82 -3.48
CA GLU A 105 -13.47 16.05 -3.29
C GLU A 105 -14.41 16.69 -2.26
N TYR A 106 -13.86 17.15 -1.13
CA TYR A 106 -14.64 17.76 -0.05
C TYR A 106 -15.20 19.13 -0.48
N ILE A 107 -14.39 19.95 -1.15
CA ILE A 107 -14.80 21.24 -1.71
C ILE A 107 -15.90 21.05 -2.77
N GLN A 108 -15.70 20.12 -3.71
CA GLN A 108 -16.72 19.79 -4.71
C GLN A 108 -18.05 19.36 -4.04
N ALA A 109 -17.99 18.53 -3.00
CA ALA A 109 -19.18 18.10 -2.28
C ALA A 109 -19.89 19.26 -1.57
N ILE A 110 -19.14 20.15 -0.91
CA ILE A 110 -19.70 21.35 -0.28
C ILE A 110 -20.42 22.19 -1.33
N PHE A 111 -19.82 22.41 -2.49
CA PHE A 111 -20.44 23.19 -3.56
C PHE A 111 -21.77 22.61 -4.01
N LEU A 112 -21.82 21.29 -4.15
CA LEU A 112 -23.04 20.59 -4.54
C LEU A 112 -24.10 20.59 -3.43
N THR A 113 -23.76 20.95 -2.19
CA THR A 113 -24.73 21.15 -1.10
C THR A 113 -25.36 22.56 -1.08
N LEU A 114 -24.81 23.51 -1.84
CA LEU A 114 -25.25 24.90 -1.86
C LEU A 114 -26.04 25.19 -3.15
N PRO A 115 -27.10 26.00 -3.08
CA PRO A 115 -27.88 26.37 -4.26
C PRO A 115 -27.13 27.42 -5.11
N PRO A 116 -27.36 27.48 -6.44
CA PRO A 116 -26.60 28.33 -7.35
C PRO A 116 -26.61 29.83 -7.00
N GLU A 117 -27.69 30.32 -6.39
CA GLU A 117 -27.89 31.74 -6.06
C GLU A 117 -27.00 32.22 -4.91
N GLN A 118 -26.42 31.30 -4.14
CA GLN A 118 -25.54 31.65 -3.01
C GLN A 118 -24.10 31.96 -3.41
N PHE A 119 -23.74 31.83 -4.68
CA PHE A 119 -22.38 32.04 -5.15
C PHE A 119 -22.20 33.34 -5.91
N ASN A 120 -21.11 34.04 -5.62
CA ASN A 120 -20.64 35.12 -6.47
C ASN A 120 -19.87 34.55 -7.68
N SER A 121 -20.60 34.07 -8.69
CA SER A 121 -20.05 33.45 -9.91
C SER A 121 -19.10 34.34 -10.72
N LYS A 122 -19.12 35.67 -10.50
CA LYS A 122 -18.21 36.63 -11.14
C LYS A 122 -16.96 36.94 -10.32
N SER A 123 -16.91 36.52 -9.05
CA SER A 123 -15.78 36.77 -8.16
C SER A 123 -14.59 35.90 -8.52
N LYS A 124 -13.41 36.51 -8.67
CA LYS A 124 -12.15 35.78 -8.76
C LYS A 124 -11.64 35.48 -7.35
N THR A 125 -11.10 34.28 -7.16
CA THR A 125 -10.50 33.89 -5.90
C THR A 125 -9.19 34.64 -5.70
N LYS A 126 -9.18 35.63 -4.81
CA LYS A 126 -7.94 36.30 -4.39
C LYS A 126 -7.02 35.32 -3.66
N ASN A 127 -5.70 35.50 -3.79
CA ASN A 127 -4.70 34.63 -3.13
C ASN A 127 -4.92 34.52 -1.62
N GLU A 128 -5.24 35.62 -0.93
CA GLU A 128 -5.53 35.60 0.51
C GLU A 128 -6.72 34.70 0.88
N VAL A 129 -7.74 34.65 0.03
CA VAL A 129 -8.92 33.80 0.22
C VAL A 129 -8.57 32.34 -0.06
N TYR A 130 -7.81 32.09 -1.13
CA TYR A 130 -7.29 30.76 -1.47
C TYR A 130 -6.49 30.16 -0.31
N ASP A 131 -5.50 30.90 0.22
CA ASP A 131 -4.65 30.45 1.31
C ASP A 131 -5.45 30.19 2.60
N LYS A 132 -6.47 31.02 2.85
CA LYS A 132 -7.35 30.85 4.00
C LYS A 132 -8.25 29.62 3.88
N ILE A 133 -8.78 29.34 2.68
CA ILE A 133 -9.53 28.12 2.39
C ILE A 133 -8.65 26.89 2.61
N LYS A 134 -7.44 26.90 2.06
CA LYS A 134 -6.45 25.83 2.24
C LYS A 134 -6.11 25.62 3.72
N TYR A 135 -5.81 26.70 4.45
CA TYR A 135 -5.54 26.63 5.89
C TYR A 135 -6.71 26.04 6.69
N ASN A 136 -7.95 26.42 6.35
CA ASN A 136 -9.12 25.86 7.00
C ASN A 136 -9.27 24.36 6.70
N LEU A 137 -8.96 23.91 5.48
CA LEU A 137 -8.94 22.48 5.14
C LEU A 137 -7.84 21.72 5.91
N ASP A 138 -6.61 22.24 5.95
CA ASP A 138 -5.51 21.68 6.74
C ASP A 138 -5.93 21.49 8.20
N CYS A 139 -6.54 22.51 8.77
CA CYS A 139 -7.02 22.51 10.14
C CYS A 139 -8.20 21.55 10.34
N ILE A 140 -9.19 21.54 9.44
CA ILE A 140 -10.34 20.63 9.52
C ILE A 140 -9.84 19.19 9.49
N PHE A 141 -9.03 18.78 8.51
CA PHE A 141 -8.61 17.39 8.39
C PHE A 141 -7.61 16.98 9.49
N SER A 142 -6.73 17.87 9.95
CA SER A 142 -5.79 17.57 11.05
C SER A 142 -6.45 17.55 12.43
N ILE A 143 -7.37 18.47 12.71
CA ILE A 143 -7.98 18.66 14.04
C ILE A 143 -9.25 17.82 14.20
N ASN A 144 -9.98 17.49 13.14
CA ASN A 144 -11.19 16.68 13.21
C ASN A 144 -10.93 15.32 13.89
N MET A 145 -9.74 14.74 13.70
CA MET A 145 -9.32 13.52 14.39
C MET A 145 -9.23 13.72 15.92
N LEU A 146 -8.75 14.90 16.37
CA LEU A 146 -8.67 15.26 17.78
C LEU A 146 -10.04 15.41 18.47
N THR A 147 -11.09 15.77 17.74
CA THR A 147 -12.46 15.87 18.29
C THR A 147 -12.96 14.54 18.86
N ARG A 148 -12.34 13.44 18.46
CA ARG A 148 -12.73 12.07 18.82
C ARG A 148 -11.94 11.54 20.02
N PHE A 149 -10.83 12.17 20.38
CA PHE A 149 -10.07 11.76 21.57
C PHE A 149 -10.88 11.98 22.82
N ASP A 150 -10.83 10.98 23.70
CA ASP A 150 -11.34 11.05 25.05
C ASP A 150 -10.16 11.28 26.00
N GLY A 151 -10.19 12.33 26.82
CA GLY A 151 -9.15 12.56 27.83
C GLY A 151 -9.06 11.39 28.83
N GLY A 152 -10.15 10.63 29.01
CA GLY A 152 -10.19 9.41 29.81
C GLY A 152 -9.61 8.17 29.12
N LEU A 153 -9.22 8.21 27.85
CA LEU A 153 -8.77 7.03 27.09
C LEU A 153 -7.59 6.31 27.76
N ARG A 154 -6.67 7.04 28.38
CA ARG A 154 -5.52 6.41 29.05
C ARG A 154 -5.91 5.64 30.32
N SER A 155 -6.98 6.06 30.99
CA SER A 155 -7.55 5.38 32.16
C SER A 155 -8.50 4.23 31.81
N LYS A 156 -8.75 3.99 30.52
CA LYS A 156 -9.54 2.85 30.03
C LYS A 156 -8.73 1.56 30.03
N SER A 157 -9.40 0.42 29.87
CA SER A 157 -8.71 -0.86 29.66
C SER A 157 -7.90 -0.82 28.35
N ASP A 158 -6.92 -1.71 28.22
CA ASP A 158 -6.16 -1.82 26.98
C ASP A 158 -7.06 -2.24 25.81
N GLU A 159 -8.08 -3.07 26.07
CA GLU A 159 -9.14 -3.42 25.12
C GLU A 159 -9.85 -2.18 24.55
N GLU A 160 -10.28 -1.27 25.42
CA GLU A 160 -10.96 -0.04 25.02
C GLU A 160 -10.04 0.93 24.25
N LYS A 161 -8.75 0.96 24.59
CA LYS A 161 -7.74 1.76 23.87
C LYS A 161 -7.51 1.23 22.47
N SER A 162 -7.33 -0.08 22.32
CA SER A 162 -7.09 -0.75 21.04
C SER A 162 -8.33 -0.67 20.14
N ALA A 163 -9.53 -0.87 20.69
CA ALA A 163 -10.79 -0.64 19.98
C ALA A 163 -10.93 0.81 19.47
N PHE A 164 -10.52 1.79 20.28
CA PHE A 164 -10.49 3.19 19.85
C PHE A 164 -9.47 3.42 18.73
N LEU A 165 -8.25 2.90 18.87
CA LEU A 165 -7.18 3.01 17.87
C LEU A 165 -7.62 2.44 16.52
N MET A 166 -8.23 1.26 16.52
CA MET A 166 -8.80 0.68 15.30
C MET A 166 -9.82 1.63 14.66
N ARG A 167 -10.78 2.18 15.42
CA ARG A 167 -11.76 3.10 14.82
C ARG A 167 -11.11 4.32 14.16
N ILE A 168 -10.09 4.91 14.80
CA ILE A 168 -9.37 6.06 14.23
C ILE A 168 -8.62 5.68 12.96
N LEU A 169 -7.96 4.53 12.96
CA LEU A 169 -7.26 4.01 11.79
C LEU A 169 -8.21 3.80 10.59
N MET A 170 -9.40 3.22 10.81
CA MET A 170 -10.36 2.93 9.72
C MET A 170 -10.86 4.23 9.10
N GLN A 171 -11.15 5.22 9.94
CA GLN A 171 -11.60 6.53 9.50
C GLN A 171 -10.48 7.28 8.79
N GLY A 172 -9.23 7.19 9.25
CA GLY A 172 -8.06 7.77 8.59
C GLY A 172 -7.86 7.20 7.18
N GLN A 173 -7.92 5.87 7.06
CA GLN A 173 -7.90 5.14 5.78
C GLN A 173 -9.01 5.65 4.84
N THR A 174 -10.26 5.64 5.31
CA THR A 174 -11.41 6.15 4.53
C THR A 174 -11.24 7.61 4.09
N THR A 175 -10.66 8.45 4.95
CA THR A 175 -10.51 9.88 4.68
C THR A 175 -9.48 10.18 3.60
N ALA A 176 -8.31 9.56 3.66
CA ALA A 176 -7.13 10.01 2.91
C ALA A 176 -6.56 8.98 1.93
N VAL A 177 -6.88 7.70 2.08
CA VAL A 177 -6.38 6.64 1.19
C VAL A 177 -7.39 6.42 0.07
N ARG A 178 -6.91 6.33 -1.17
CA ARG A 178 -7.75 6.36 -2.37
C ARG A 178 -7.57 5.15 -3.27
N ASN A 179 -6.36 4.64 -3.41
CA ASN A 179 -6.10 3.58 -4.37
C ASN A 179 -5.93 2.25 -3.63
N TRP A 180 -6.66 1.25 -4.11
CA TRP A 180 -6.60 -0.13 -3.64
C TRP A 180 -5.45 -0.93 -4.29
N GLY A 181 -4.81 -0.36 -5.31
CA GLY A 181 -3.67 -0.92 -6.05
C GLY A 181 -3.18 0.09 -7.11
N TYR A 182 -2.19 -0.30 -7.92
CA TYR A 182 -1.70 0.54 -9.01
C TYR A 182 -2.73 0.66 -10.14
N TYR A 183 -2.69 1.76 -10.91
CA TYR A 183 -3.74 2.14 -11.85
C TYR A 183 -4.07 1.03 -12.88
N THR A 184 -3.05 0.48 -13.52
CA THR A 184 -3.19 -0.56 -14.54
C THR A 184 -3.73 -1.85 -13.95
N GLN A 185 -3.29 -2.17 -12.74
CA GLN A 185 -3.72 -3.35 -12.00
C GLN A 185 -5.20 -3.25 -11.61
N VAL A 186 -5.63 -2.10 -11.05
CA VAL A 186 -7.04 -1.86 -10.72
C VAL A 186 -7.90 -2.01 -11.96
N LYS A 187 -7.53 -1.40 -13.09
CA LYS A 187 -8.28 -1.54 -14.35
C LYS A 187 -8.41 -2.98 -14.81
N LYS A 188 -7.31 -3.74 -14.80
CA LYS A 188 -7.30 -5.16 -15.18
C LYS A 188 -8.29 -5.95 -14.31
N ILE A 189 -8.21 -5.81 -12.99
CA ILE A 189 -9.07 -6.52 -12.04
C ILE A 189 -10.55 -6.17 -12.27
N ILE A 190 -10.87 -4.90 -12.50
CA ILE A 190 -12.25 -4.45 -12.72
C ILE A 190 -12.83 -5.04 -14.01
N LEU A 191 -12.08 -5.00 -15.10
CA LEU A 191 -12.54 -5.53 -16.38
C LEU A 191 -12.74 -7.05 -16.32
N GLU A 192 -11.81 -7.78 -15.70
CA GLU A 192 -11.92 -9.23 -15.52
C GLU A 192 -13.09 -9.63 -14.60
N LEU A 193 -13.30 -8.89 -13.50
CA LEU A 193 -14.32 -9.21 -12.51
C LEU A 193 -15.73 -8.81 -12.98
N TYR A 194 -15.90 -7.53 -13.31
CA TYR A 194 -17.23 -6.93 -13.56
C TYR A 194 -17.66 -6.97 -15.02
N GLY A 195 -16.73 -7.15 -15.98
CA GLY A 195 -17.07 -7.32 -17.40
C GLY A 195 -17.98 -8.52 -17.67
N HIS A 196 -18.06 -9.47 -16.74
CA HIS A 196 -19.05 -10.55 -16.77
C HIS A 196 -20.51 -10.04 -16.86
N PHE A 197 -20.80 -8.86 -16.30
CA PHE A 197 -22.16 -8.30 -16.21
C PHE A 197 -22.47 -7.24 -17.27
N ASN A 198 -21.69 -7.18 -18.35
CA ASN A 198 -21.85 -6.12 -19.36
C ASN A 198 -23.21 -6.11 -20.06
N ASN A 199 -23.79 -7.29 -20.32
CA ASN A 199 -25.09 -7.36 -20.98
C ASN A 199 -26.18 -6.81 -20.07
N GLU A 200 -26.19 -7.26 -18.81
CA GLU A 200 -27.13 -6.83 -17.78
C GLU A 200 -26.97 -5.34 -17.46
N LEU A 201 -25.73 -4.83 -17.42
CA LEU A 201 -25.48 -3.39 -17.24
C LEU A 201 -26.00 -2.57 -18.43
N ARG A 202 -25.84 -3.06 -19.67
CA ARG A 202 -26.41 -2.40 -20.85
C ARG A 202 -27.93 -2.38 -20.80
N GLU A 203 -28.56 -3.45 -20.35
CA GLU A 203 -30.01 -3.54 -20.21
C GLU A 203 -30.56 -2.61 -19.12
N ASN A 204 -29.90 -2.56 -17.95
CA ASN A 204 -30.41 -1.81 -16.79
C ASN A 204 -29.99 -0.33 -16.78
N PHE A 205 -28.80 -0.01 -17.28
CA PHE A 205 -28.21 1.33 -17.18
C PHE A 205 -27.80 1.94 -18.54
N GLY A 206 -27.82 1.17 -19.62
CA GLY A 206 -27.48 1.65 -20.96
C GLY A 206 -25.98 1.73 -21.25
N PHE A 207 -25.13 1.18 -20.39
CA PHE A 207 -23.67 1.16 -20.56
C PHE A 207 -23.02 -0.14 -20.11
N SER A 208 -21.77 -0.38 -20.55
CA SER A 208 -20.92 -1.50 -20.14
C SER A 208 -19.76 -1.06 -19.23
N VAL A 209 -19.14 -2.00 -18.52
CA VAL A 209 -17.96 -1.74 -17.67
C VAL A 209 -16.81 -1.18 -18.51
N GLU A 210 -16.53 -1.77 -19.68
CA GLU A 210 -15.44 -1.34 -20.55
C GLU A 210 -15.64 0.12 -20.99
N ASN A 211 -16.86 0.49 -21.36
CA ASN A 211 -17.13 1.83 -21.86
C ASN A 211 -17.12 2.87 -20.75
N VAL A 212 -17.52 2.53 -19.51
CA VAL A 212 -17.35 3.42 -18.36
C VAL A 212 -15.87 3.62 -18.03
N VAL A 213 -15.08 2.54 -18.00
CA VAL A 213 -13.61 2.62 -17.76
C VAL A 213 -12.95 3.47 -18.85
N LYS A 214 -13.27 3.20 -20.12
CA LYS A 214 -12.76 3.94 -21.28
C LYS A 214 -13.16 5.41 -21.27
N TYR A 215 -14.37 5.73 -20.81
CA TYR A 215 -14.83 7.11 -20.64
C TYR A 215 -13.95 7.86 -19.64
N PHE A 216 -13.77 7.32 -18.43
CA PHE A 216 -12.96 7.99 -17.40
C PHE A 216 -11.46 8.02 -17.72
N ASP A 217 -10.92 6.98 -18.38
CA ASP A 217 -9.57 6.99 -18.97
C ASP A 217 -9.40 8.17 -19.94
N TYR A 218 -10.37 8.37 -20.84
CA TYR A 218 -10.35 9.46 -21.80
C TYR A 218 -10.36 10.82 -21.10
N LEU A 219 -11.15 10.99 -20.03
CA LEU A 219 -11.15 12.24 -19.26
C LEU A 219 -9.77 12.54 -18.67
N ILE A 220 -9.09 11.54 -18.08
CA ILE A 220 -7.73 11.70 -17.54
C ILE A 220 -6.77 12.11 -18.67
N GLY A 221 -6.70 11.33 -19.75
CA GLY A 221 -5.78 11.60 -20.85
C GLY A 221 -6.06 12.93 -21.57
N SER A 222 -7.32 13.35 -21.65
CA SER A 222 -7.70 14.64 -22.21
C SER A 222 -7.27 15.81 -21.31
N ILE A 223 -7.33 15.68 -19.98
CA ILE A 223 -6.81 16.71 -19.06
C ILE A 223 -5.30 16.82 -19.22
N GLU A 224 -4.59 15.70 -19.21
CA GLU A 224 -3.13 15.66 -19.39
C GLU A 224 -2.73 16.30 -20.73
N THR A 225 -3.43 15.98 -21.81
CA THR A 225 -3.17 16.56 -23.14
C THR A 225 -3.38 18.08 -23.13
N ARG A 226 -4.52 18.57 -22.61
CA ARG A 226 -4.82 20.01 -22.54
C ARG A 226 -3.84 20.78 -21.66
N ILE A 227 -3.40 20.18 -20.55
CA ILE A 227 -2.35 20.78 -19.70
C ILE A 227 -1.05 20.86 -20.50
N ASN A 228 -0.61 19.77 -21.14
CA ASN A 228 0.63 19.75 -21.92
C ASN A 228 0.63 20.75 -23.09
N GLU A 229 -0.51 20.94 -23.76
CA GLU A 229 -0.68 21.96 -24.80
C GLU A 229 -0.50 23.38 -24.24
N ARG A 230 -1.14 23.69 -23.10
CA ARG A 230 -0.99 24.98 -22.43
C ARG A 230 0.44 25.23 -21.96
N MET A 231 1.09 24.21 -21.39
CA MET A 231 2.50 24.29 -20.99
C MET A 231 3.43 24.51 -22.19
N SER A 232 3.15 23.87 -23.31
CA SER A 232 3.90 24.07 -24.56
C SER A 232 3.73 25.50 -25.09
N LYS A 233 2.51 26.06 -25.03
CA LYS A 233 2.25 27.47 -25.38
C LYS A 233 3.03 28.41 -24.46
N LEU A 234 3.05 28.14 -23.15
CA LEU A 234 3.79 28.95 -22.17
C LEU A 234 5.30 28.97 -22.43
N ARG A 235 5.88 27.83 -22.85
CA ARG A 235 7.31 27.75 -23.19
C ARG A 235 7.70 28.70 -24.32
N LEU A 236 6.82 28.95 -25.29
CA LEU A 236 7.09 29.88 -26.40
C LEU A 236 7.29 31.32 -25.91
N TYR A 237 6.59 31.73 -24.84
CA TYR A 237 6.71 33.08 -24.28
C TYR A 237 8.07 33.33 -23.58
N TYR A 238 8.82 32.28 -23.22
CA TYR A 238 10.17 32.43 -22.67
C TYR A 238 11.18 32.95 -23.71
N ASP A 239 10.88 32.87 -25.01
CA ASP A 239 11.77 33.37 -26.06
C ASP A 239 11.45 34.82 -26.46
N PHE A 240 10.32 35.38 -26.03
CA PHE A 240 9.88 36.72 -26.43
C PHE A 240 10.65 37.80 -25.65
N ASP A 241 10.89 38.96 -26.25
CA ASP A 241 11.34 40.13 -25.48
C ASP A 241 10.24 40.63 -24.53
N ILE A 242 10.62 41.43 -23.53
CA ILE A 242 9.70 41.81 -22.44
C ILE A 242 8.53 42.68 -22.92
N ASP A 243 8.72 43.52 -23.95
CA ASP A 243 7.67 44.41 -24.44
C ASP A 243 6.67 43.62 -25.28
N CYS A 244 7.17 42.75 -26.17
CA CYS A 244 6.34 41.80 -26.90
C CYS A 244 5.56 40.88 -25.94
N LEU A 245 6.20 40.42 -24.87
CA LEU A 245 5.54 39.61 -23.85
C LEU A 245 4.42 40.40 -23.14
N ARG A 246 4.66 41.66 -22.75
CA ARG A 246 3.62 42.51 -22.14
C ARG A 246 2.41 42.66 -23.06
N ASP A 247 2.63 42.93 -24.35
CA ASP A 247 1.55 43.05 -25.32
C ASP A 247 0.76 41.75 -25.46
N ASN A 248 1.45 40.59 -25.48
CA ASN A 248 0.80 39.29 -25.50
C ASN A 248 0.00 39.01 -24.21
N VAL A 249 0.54 39.36 -23.04
CA VAL A 249 -0.19 39.25 -21.76
C VAL A 249 -1.44 40.13 -21.80
N LEU A 250 -1.32 41.39 -22.22
CA LEU A 250 -2.46 42.32 -22.32
C LEU A 250 -3.53 41.88 -23.33
N SER A 251 -3.17 41.04 -24.30
CA SER A 251 -4.13 40.46 -25.24
C SER A 251 -4.99 39.34 -24.64
N GLU A 252 -4.51 38.71 -23.56
CA GLU A 252 -5.14 37.56 -22.90
C GLU A 252 -5.73 37.92 -21.53
N ILE A 253 -5.12 38.90 -20.85
CA ILE A 253 -5.39 39.33 -19.48
C ILE A 253 -5.29 40.85 -19.43
N ASP A 254 -6.37 41.55 -19.07
CA ASP A 254 -6.30 43.01 -18.94
C ASP A 254 -5.42 43.46 -17.75
N ALA A 255 -5.01 44.74 -17.74
CA ALA A 255 -4.10 45.26 -16.71
C ALA A 255 -4.67 45.17 -15.28
N SER A 256 -5.99 45.26 -15.11
CA SER A 256 -6.63 45.12 -13.80
C SER A 256 -6.60 43.68 -13.31
N GLU A 257 -6.87 42.72 -14.20
CA GLU A 257 -6.74 41.30 -13.93
C GLU A 257 -5.29 40.91 -13.65
N PHE A 258 -4.32 41.47 -14.39
CA PHE A 258 -2.91 41.26 -14.12
C PHE A 258 -2.50 41.71 -12.72
N MET A 259 -2.96 42.90 -12.31
CA MET A 259 -2.69 43.44 -10.98
C MET A 259 -3.35 42.60 -9.89
N ASP A 260 -4.56 42.08 -10.11
CA ASP A 260 -5.24 41.18 -9.18
C ASP A 260 -4.50 39.83 -9.01
N ILE A 261 -3.92 39.30 -10.10
CA ILE A 261 -3.20 38.02 -10.11
C ILE A 261 -1.83 38.16 -9.44
N THR A 262 -1.07 39.21 -9.81
CA THR A 262 0.35 39.32 -9.46
C THR A 262 0.62 40.29 -8.31
N GLY A 263 -0.33 41.17 -7.97
CA GLY A 263 -0.15 42.24 -6.99
C GLY A 263 0.74 43.38 -7.46
N SER A 264 1.07 43.44 -8.76
CA SER A 264 2.00 44.41 -9.35
C SER A 264 1.45 45.02 -10.64
N ASP A 265 1.89 46.23 -10.97
CA ASP A 265 1.62 46.83 -12.28
C ASP A 265 2.37 46.07 -13.38
N ILE A 266 1.74 45.87 -14.53
CA ILE A 266 2.31 45.12 -15.65
C ILE A 266 3.57 45.77 -16.23
N HIS A 267 3.68 47.10 -16.14
CA HIS A 267 4.86 47.82 -16.60
C HIS A 267 6.05 47.63 -15.66
N ASP A 268 5.79 47.38 -14.38
CA ASP A 268 6.82 47.11 -13.36
C ASP A 268 7.17 45.61 -13.27
N ALA A 269 6.37 44.75 -13.89
CA ALA A 269 6.58 43.31 -13.88
C ALA A 269 7.82 42.88 -14.70
N ASN A 270 8.58 41.94 -14.14
CA ASN A 270 9.64 41.25 -14.85
C ASN A 270 9.05 40.15 -15.76
N LYS A 271 9.90 39.55 -16.61
CA LYS A 271 9.50 38.49 -17.55
C LYS A 271 8.85 37.29 -16.85
N GLU A 272 9.37 36.91 -15.69
CA GLU A 272 8.88 35.77 -14.91
C GLU A 272 7.46 36.02 -14.38
N THR A 273 7.21 37.19 -13.79
CA THR A 273 5.87 37.61 -13.33
C THR A 273 4.87 37.63 -14.48
N LEU A 274 5.27 38.10 -15.66
CA LEU A 274 4.44 38.10 -16.87
C LEU A 274 4.05 36.67 -17.29
N ILE A 275 5.01 35.75 -17.39
CA ILE A 275 4.74 34.35 -17.74
C ILE A 275 3.91 33.66 -16.65
N HIS A 276 4.21 33.91 -15.38
CA HIS A 276 3.48 33.35 -14.25
C HIS A 276 2.01 33.82 -14.26
N SER A 277 1.72 35.05 -14.67
CA SER A 277 0.33 35.53 -14.81
C SER A 277 -0.47 34.72 -15.84
N LEU A 278 0.15 34.38 -16.98
CA LEU A 278 -0.46 33.53 -18.01
C LEU A 278 -0.63 32.09 -17.53
N LEU A 279 0.35 31.56 -16.78
CA LEU A 279 0.23 30.25 -16.14
C LEU A 279 -0.98 30.21 -15.21
N ILE A 280 -1.12 31.19 -14.31
CA ILE A 280 -2.26 31.28 -13.38
C ILE A 280 -3.57 31.40 -14.17
N LYS A 281 -3.64 32.23 -15.21
CA LYS A 281 -4.83 32.35 -16.07
C LYS A 281 -5.22 31.01 -16.70
N TYR A 282 -4.26 30.33 -17.31
CA TYR A 282 -4.48 29.07 -18.00
C TYR A 282 -4.66 27.87 -17.07
N MET A 283 -4.26 27.93 -15.80
CA MET A 283 -4.40 26.79 -14.90
C MET A 283 -5.55 26.97 -13.90
N SER A 284 -5.73 28.19 -13.40
CA SER A 284 -6.68 28.48 -12.31
C SER A 284 -7.99 29.12 -12.77
N TYR A 285 -7.98 29.87 -13.87
CA TYR A 285 -9.14 30.67 -14.28
C TYR A 285 -9.84 30.23 -15.57
N ASP A 286 -9.21 29.36 -16.35
CA ASP A 286 -9.82 28.76 -17.53
C ASP A 286 -10.30 27.34 -17.24
N ASP A 287 -11.58 27.22 -16.88
CA ASP A 287 -12.25 25.98 -16.50
C ASP A 287 -12.47 25.01 -17.67
N SER A 288 -12.18 25.42 -18.91
CA SER A 288 -12.33 24.56 -20.09
C SER A 288 -11.42 23.32 -20.06
N LEU A 289 -10.37 23.30 -19.23
CA LEU A 289 -9.59 22.09 -18.92
C LEU A 289 -10.49 20.92 -18.52
N PHE A 290 -11.51 21.22 -17.72
CA PHE A 290 -12.32 20.24 -17.02
C PHE A 290 -13.73 20.11 -17.62
N VAL A 291 -14.02 20.77 -18.74
CA VAL A 291 -15.30 20.68 -19.44
C VAL A 291 -15.23 19.62 -20.54
N PHE A 292 -16.24 18.74 -20.58
CA PHE A 292 -16.34 17.65 -21.54
C PHE A 292 -17.71 17.64 -22.21
N ASN A 293 -17.71 17.59 -23.54
CA ASN A 293 -18.89 17.49 -24.36
C ASN A 293 -19.11 16.04 -24.81
N GLY A 294 -20.34 15.53 -24.69
CA GLY A 294 -20.66 14.14 -25.02
C GLY A 294 -20.37 13.74 -26.47
N LEU A 295 -20.59 14.63 -27.44
CA LEU A 295 -20.31 14.35 -28.87
C LEU A 295 -18.81 14.22 -29.14
N GLN A 296 -18.00 15.08 -28.53
CA GLN A 296 -16.55 15.01 -28.67
C GLN A 296 -16.01 13.72 -28.05
N VAL A 297 -16.47 13.39 -26.84
CA VAL A 297 -16.08 12.14 -26.18
C VAL A 297 -16.50 10.94 -27.02
N SER A 298 -17.71 10.93 -27.58
CA SER A 298 -18.21 9.87 -28.45
C SER A 298 -17.30 9.68 -29.67
N ALA A 299 -16.91 10.77 -30.34
CA ALA A 299 -16.06 10.73 -31.51
C ALA A 299 -14.65 10.18 -31.19
N ASP A 300 -14.04 10.65 -30.10
CA ASP A 300 -12.67 10.28 -29.74
C ASP A 300 -12.57 8.87 -29.16
N THR A 301 -13.61 8.41 -28.47
CA THR A 301 -13.63 7.09 -27.82
C THR A 301 -14.29 6.01 -28.66
N ASN A 302 -15.01 6.37 -29.74
CA ASN A 302 -15.85 5.44 -30.51
C ASN A 302 -16.89 4.71 -29.63
N ILE A 303 -17.36 5.37 -28.57
CA ILE A 303 -18.51 4.93 -27.77
C ILE A 303 -19.76 5.62 -28.33
N ALA A 304 -20.87 4.89 -28.47
CA ALA A 304 -22.12 5.46 -28.96
C ALA A 304 -22.58 6.62 -28.07
N ILE A 305 -23.03 7.73 -28.68
CA ILE A 305 -23.49 8.92 -27.95
C ILE A 305 -24.61 8.62 -26.95
N SER A 306 -25.50 7.67 -27.25
CA SER A 306 -26.55 7.24 -26.33
C SER A 306 -25.98 6.63 -25.06
N GLU A 307 -24.91 5.83 -25.17
CA GLU A 307 -24.23 5.21 -24.04
C GLU A 307 -23.42 6.25 -23.25
N ILE A 308 -22.76 7.20 -23.92
CA ILE A 308 -22.10 8.35 -23.27
C ILE A 308 -23.11 9.15 -22.43
N ASN A 309 -24.29 9.43 -22.98
CA ASN A 309 -25.34 10.15 -22.26
C ASN A 309 -25.81 9.38 -21.02
N CYS A 310 -25.93 8.05 -21.10
CA CYS A 310 -26.25 7.20 -19.95
C CYS A 310 -25.16 7.27 -18.86
N ILE A 311 -23.88 7.19 -19.26
CA ILE A 311 -22.74 7.31 -18.35
C ILE A 311 -22.76 8.69 -17.66
N GLN A 312 -22.84 9.77 -18.44
CA GLN A 312 -22.84 11.13 -17.91
C GLN A 312 -24.01 11.40 -16.97
N ASN A 313 -25.22 10.96 -17.32
CA ASN A 313 -26.38 11.12 -16.45
C ASN A 313 -26.26 10.33 -15.15
N TYR A 314 -25.71 9.11 -15.18
CA TYR A 314 -25.57 8.29 -13.98
C TYR A 314 -24.53 8.85 -13.01
N PHE A 315 -23.35 9.20 -13.54
CA PHE A 315 -22.16 9.62 -12.78
C PHE A 315 -22.11 11.11 -12.48
N SER A 316 -23.17 11.88 -12.77
CA SER A 316 -23.23 13.31 -12.50
C SER A 316 -24.14 13.69 -11.34
N LEU A 317 -23.79 14.83 -10.74
CA LEU A 317 -24.59 15.56 -9.78
C LEU A 317 -24.92 16.95 -10.32
N GLU A 318 -26.10 17.44 -9.98
CA GLU A 318 -26.54 18.81 -10.22
C GLU A 318 -26.25 19.69 -8.99
N ARG A 319 -26.13 21.00 -9.22
CA ARG A 319 -25.91 21.96 -8.12
C ARG A 319 -27.10 21.96 -7.16
N GLY A 320 -26.81 21.98 -5.86
CA GLY A 320 -27.82 21.88 -4.82
C GLY A 320 -28.38 20.46 -4.58
N GLN A 321 -28.03 19.46 -5.40
CA GLN A 321 -28.54 18.09 -5.25
C GLN A 321 -28.14 17.45 -3.91
N LEU A 322 -27.05 17.92 -3.28
CA LEU A 322 -26.60 17.42 -1.98
C LEU A 322 -27.08 18.28 -0.79
N ALA A 323 -28.04 19.21 -0.97
CA ALA A 323 -28.48 20.11 0.11
C ALA A 323 -29.01 19.38 1.36
N GLY A 324 -29.59 18.18 1.20
CA GLY A 324 -30.08 17.35 2.31
C GLY A 324 -29.04 16.42 2.93
N VAL A 325 -27.81 16.37 2.39
CA VAL A 325 -26.75 15.49 2.91
C VAL A 325 -26.17 16.06 4.19
N ASN A 326 -25.94 15.21 5.18
CA ASN A 326 -25.26 15.61 6.40
C ASN A 326 -23.79 15.94 6.10
N ARG A 327 -23.46 17.24 6.09
CA ARG A 327 -22.12 17.76 5.83
C ARG A 327 -21.05 17.20 6.77
N GLU A 328 -21.42 16.76 7.97
CA GLU A 328 -20.49 16.13 8.91
C GLU A 328 -19.91 14.82 8.39
N TYR A 329 -20.62 14.13 7.48
CA TYR A 329 -20.17 12.86 6.91
C TYR A 329 -19.38 12.99 5.62
N LEU A 330 -19.28 14.18 5.01
CA LEU A 330 -18.57 14.36 3.73
C LEU A 330 -17.07 14.04 3.79
N THR A 331 -16.50 13.91 4.99
CA THR A 331 -15.10 13.45 5.17
C THR A 331 -14.95 11.92 5.16
N LEU A 332 -16.05 11.17 5.28
CA LEU A 332 -16.07 9.71 5.46
C LEU A 332 -17.11 8.97 4.60
N ASP A 333 -18.03 9.68 3.95
CA ASP A 333 -19.08 9.16 3.08
C ASP A 333 -19.49 10.27 2.09
N ASN A 334 -18.59 10.56 1.15
CA ASN A 334 -18.75 11.66 0.21
C ASN A 334 -19.48 11.18 -1.08
N PRO A 335 -20.64 11.73 -1.43
CA PRO A 335 -21.36 11.34 -2.65
C PRO A 335 -20.57 11.53 -3.96
N VAL A 336 -19.60 12.45 -3.99
CA VAL A 336 -18.79 12.70 -5.19
C VAL A 336 -17.88 11.51 -5.54
N TRP A 337 -17.62 10.62 -4.59
CA TRP A 337 -16.86 9.38 -4.81
C TRP A 337 -17.56 8.46 -5.81
N TYR A 338 -18.89 8.46 -5.82
CA TYR A 338 -19.71 7.62 -6.69
C TYR A 338 -20.19 8.38 -7.95
N LYS A 339 -20.16 9.71 -7.90
CA LYS A 339 -20.65 10.60 -8.95
C LYS A 339 -19.71 11.81 -9.11
N PRO A 340 -18.54 11.62 -9.74
CA PRO A 340 -17.52 12.66 -9.81
C PRO A 340 -17.84 13.78 -10.80
N LEU A 341 -18.81 13.60 -11.70
CA LEU A 341 -19.17 14.61 -12.70
C LEU A 341 -20.12 15.67 -12.10
N ILE A 342 -20.03 16.89 -12.61
CA ILE A 342 -20.99 17.96 -12.32
C ILE A 342 -21.66 18.37 -13.63
N LYS A 343 -22.99 18.34 -13.67
CA LYS A 343 -23.73 18.77 -14.86
C LYS A 343 -23.59 20.28 -15.07
N LYS A 344 -23.09 20.71 -16.24
CA LYS A 344 -22.97 22.12 -16.61
C LYS A 344 -24.20 22.60 -17.38
N ASN A 345 -24.59 21.85 -18.40
CA ASN A 345 -25.80 22.07 -19.21
C ASN A 345 -26.28 20.71 -19.79
N GLN A 346 -27.05 20.74 -20.88
CA GLN A 346 -27.60 19.51 -21.47
C GLN A 346 -26.52 18.57 -22.03
N ASP A 347 -25.46 19.14 -22.63
CA ASP A 347 -24.47 18.37 -23.41
C ASP A 347 -23.05 18.42 -22.80
N GLU A 348 -22.83 19.28 -21.81
CA GLU A 348 -21.53 19.49 -21.18
C GLU A 348 -21.53 19.18 -19.68
N TYR A 349 -20.42 18.60 -19.24
CA TYR A 349 -20.17 18.21 -17.86
C TYR A 349 -18.79 18.67 -17.42
N TYR A 350 -18.68 19.08 -16.15
CA TYR A 350 -17.39 19.26 -15.50
C TYR A 350 -16.91 17.94 -14.91
N CYS A 351 -15.60 17.65 -15.04
CA CYS A 351 -14.91 16.62 -14.28
C CYS A 351 -13.53 17.11 -13.85
N PHE A 352 -13.41 17.51 -12.59
CA PHE A 352 -12.18 18.06 -12.03
C PHE A 352 -11.18 16.96 -11.62
N ILE A 353 -11.68 15.82 -11.15
CA ILE A 353 -10.85 14.69 -10.72
C ILE A 353 -11.43 13.37 -11.23
N PRO A 354 -11.24 13.04 -12.52
CA PRO A 354 -11.69 11.75 -13.04
C PRO A 354 -11.03 10.55 -12.34
N GLN A 355 -9.85 10.74 -11.72
CA GLN A 355 -9.16 9.71 -10.94
C GLN A 355 -9.97 9.19 -9.75
N VAL A 356 -10.88 10.00 -9.18
CA VAL A 356 -11.78 9.58 -8.09
C VAL A 356 -12.61 8.37 -8.49
N PHE A 357 -13.02 8.27 -9.76
CA PHE A 357 -13.74 7.09 -10.24
C PHE A 357 -12.94 5.81 -9.99
N PHE A 358 -11.65 5.79 -10.33
CA PHE A 358 -10.79 4.61 -10.15
C PHE A 358 -10.48 4.32 -8.68
N SER A 359 -10.48 5.33 -7.82
CA SER A 359 -10.36 5.16 -6.37
C SER A 359 -11.56 4.45 -5.74
N PHE A 360 -12.74 4.56 -6.34
CA PHE A 360 -14.01 4.01 -5.81
C PHE A 360 -14.70 3.05 -6.79
N ILE A 361 -13.97 2.54 -7.78
CA ILE A 361 -14.53 1.74 -8.88
C ILE A 361 -15.14 0.41 -8.41
N ILE A 362 -14.51 -0.24 -7.42
CA ILE A 362 -15.04 -1.47 -6.78
C ILE A 362 -16.39 -1.19 -6.12
N PRO A 363 -16.52 -0.26 -5.14
CA PRO A 363 -17.81 -0.01 -4.50
C PRO A 363 -18.86 0.55 -5.47
N ILE A 364 -18.46 1.31 -6.51
CA ILE A 364 -19.38 1.75 -7.57
C ILE A 364 -20.02 0.57 -8.28
N PHE A 365 -19.22 -0.38 -8.78
CA PHE A 365 -19.75 -1.53 -9.51
C PHE A 365 -20.43 -2.55 -8.60
N ASP A 366 -19.95 -2.72 -7.36
CA ASP A 366 -20.64 -3.51 -6.35
C ASP A 366 -22.07 -3.00 -6.15
N ASP A 367 -22.26 -1.70 -5.90
CA ASP A 367 -23.59 -1.12 -5.65
C ASP A 367 -24.47 -1.14 -6.92
N LEU A 368 -23.90 -0.86 -8.09
CA LEU A 368 -24.60 -0.94 -9.39
C LEU A 368 -25.15 -2.35 -9.65
N ILE A 369 -24.28 -3.36 -9.58
CA ILE A 369 -24.65 -4.74 -9.95
C ILE A 369 -25.50 -5.38 -8.87
N SER A 370 -25.26 -5.06 -7.59
CA SER A 370 -26.12 -5.56 -6.49
C SER A 370 -27.57 -5.12 -6.64
N SER A 371 -27.85 -4.00 -7.32
CA SER A 371 -29.22 -3.53 -7.54
C SER A 371 -30.09 -4.47 -8.39
N PHE A 372 -29.47 -5.34 -9.21
CA PHE A 372 -30.18 -6.28 -10.08
C PHE A 372 -29.66 -7.73 -10.00
N ALA A 373 -28.46 -7.99 -9.45
CA ALA A 373 -27.79 -9.29 -9.46
C ALA A 373 -26.87 -9.53 -8.24
N GLU A 374 -27.32 -9.19 -7.02
CA GLU A 374 -26.51 -9.33 -5.78
C GLU A 374 -25.92 -10.74 -5.56
N GLY A 375 -26.73 -11.79 -5.73
CA GLY A 375 -26.27 -13.17 -5.56
C GLY A 375 -25.20 -13.58 -6.58
N ALA A 376 -25.46 -13.31 -7.87
CA ALA A 376 -24.52 -13.63 -8.94
C ALA A 376 -23.21 -12.86 -8.82
N LEU A 377 -23.26 -11.61 -8.35
CA LEU A 377 -22.06 -10.82 -8.05
C LEU A 377 -21.24 -11.46 -6.92
N SER A 378 -21.89 -11.86 -5.83
CA SER A 378 -21.22 -12.52 -4.70
C SER A 378 -20.47 -13.78 -5.16
N ASP A 379 -21.14 -14.63 -5.94
CA ASP A 379 -20.56 -15.86 -6.49
C ASP A 379 -19.40 -15.57 -7.45
N ARG A 380 -19.56 -14.58 -8.33
CA ARG A 380 -18.51 -14.15 -9.26
C ARG A 380 -17.28 -13.62 -8.54
N LYS A 381 -17.44 -12.80 -7.49
CA LYS A 381 -16.31 -12.27 -6.71
C LYS A 381 -15.53 -13.37 -6.00
N GLY A 382 -16.20 -14.35 -5.40
CA GLY A 382 -15.56 -15.50 -4.78
C GLY A 382 -14.74 -16.30 -5.80
N THR A 383 -15.40 -16.73 -6.88
CA THR A 383 -14.76 -17.51 -7.95
C THR A 383 -13.58 -16.77 -8.58
N TYR A 384 -13.75 -15.49 -8.91
CA TYR A 384 -12.69 -14.66 -9.48
C TYR A 384 -11.46 -14.57 -8.58
N LEU A 385 -11.67 -14.38 -7.27
CA LEU A 385 -10.57 -14.24 -6.32
C LEU A 385 -9.74 -15.53 -6.24
N GLU A 386 -10.39 -16.69 -6.17
CA GLU A 386 -9.71 -18.00 -6.21
C GLU A 386 -8.97 -18.23 -7.53
N GLU A 387 -9.61 -17.95 -8.66
CA GLU A 387 -8.99 -18.03 -9.99
C GLU A 387 -7.75 -17.14 -10.08
N LYS A 388 -7.81 -15.92 -9.53
CA LYS A 388 -6.70 -14.97 -9.59
C LYS A 388 -5.54 -15.36 -8.70
N ILE A 389 -5.81 -15.86 -7.49
CA ILE A 389 -4.77 -16.44 -6.61
C ILE A 389 -4.04 -17.55 -7.36
N ASN A 390 -4.77 -18.43 -8.05
CA ASN A 390 -4.18 -19.52 -8.82
C ASN A 390 -3.30 -19.04 -9.98
N GLU A 391 -3.75 -18.02 -10.73
CA GLU A 391 -2.95 -17.39 -11.80
C GLU A 391 -1.65 -16.83 -11.24
N ILE A 392 -1.73 -16.04 -10.16
CA ILE A 392 -0.58 -15.40 -9.53
C ILE A 392 0.41 -16.46 -9.02
N ILE A 393 -0.08 -17.49 -8.33
CA ILE A 393 0.78 -18.57 -7.82
C ILE A 393 1.45 -19.33 -8.95
N LYS A 394 0.72 -19.73 -10.00
CA LYS A 394 1.31 -20.45 -11.15
C LYS A 394 2.35 -19.62 -11.89
N SER A 395 2.28 -18.29 -11.82
CA SER A 395 3.28 -17.41 -12.45
C SER A 395 4.68 -17.55 -11.86
N LYS A 396 4.80 -17.95 -10.58
CA LYS A 396 6.10 -18.17 -9.90
C LYS A 396 6.35 -19.64 -9.55
N PHE A 397 5.31 -20.36 -9.16
CA PHE A 397 5.38 -21.72 -8.67
C PHE A 397 4.82 -22.68 -9.73
N ASN A 398 5.50 -22.78 -10.87
CA ASN A 398 5.01 -23.53 -12.02
C ASN A 398 4.85 -25.05 -11.78
N GLU A 399 5.60 -25.63 -10.85
CA GLU A 399 5.47 -27.04 -10.42
C GLU A 399 4.48 -27.27 -9.27
N ALA A 400 3.81 -26.23 -8.78
CA ALA A 400 2.89 -26.39 -7.66
C ALA A 400 1.65 -27.18 -8.04
N VAL A 401 1.20 -28.05 -7.12
CA VAL A 401 -0.07 -28.76 -7.22
C VAL A 401 -1.11 -27.98 -6.44
N ILE A 402 -2.16 -27.54 -7.11
CA ILE A 402 -3.19 -26.65 -6.54
C ILE A 402 -4.52 -27.39 -6.44
N TYR A 403 -5.15 -27.32 -5.27
CA TYR A 403 -6.48 -27.82 -4.97
C TYR A 403 -7.40 -26.63 -4.64
N ASN A 404 -8.48 -26.46 -5.40
CA ASN A 404 -9.50 -25.43 -5.17
C ASN A 404 -10.72 -26.04 -4.49
N GLY A 405 -11.40 -25.27 -3.63
CA GLY A 405 -12.61 -25.70 -2.93
C GLY A 405 -12.40 -27.04 -2.22
N LEU A 406 -11.28 -27.19 -1.51
CA LEU A 406 -10.89 -28.45 -0.89
C LEU A 406 -11.82 -28.75 0.27
N LYS A 407 -12.77 -29.67 0.06
CA LYS A 407 -13.66 -30.15 1.12
C LYS A 407 -13.00 -31.22 1.97
N TRP A 408 -13.11 -31.12 3.28
CA TRP A 408 -12.55 -32.08 4.23
C TRP A 408 -13.39 -32.16 5.50
N THR A 409 -13.16 -33.18 6.32
CA THR A 409 -13.98 -33.44 7.52
C THR A 409 -13.12 -33.56 8.77
N LEU A 410 -13.63 -33.02 9.88
CA LEU A 410 -13.05 -33.20 11.21
C LEU A 410 -14.21 -33.32 12.20
N ASP A 411 -14.17 -34.36 13.05
CA ASP A 411 -15.19 -34.64 14.07
C ASP A 411 -16.64 -34.66 13.55
N GLY A 412 -16.83 -35.16 12.34
CA GLY A 412 -18.14 -35.25 11.68
C GLY A 412 -18.64 -33.93 11.06
N GLN A 413 -17.91 -32.82 11.21
CA GLN A 413 -18.21 -31.56 10.54
C GLN A 413 -17.43 -31.44 9.23
N GLN A 414 -18.11 -31.01 8.17
CA GLN A 414 -17.50 -30.69 6.88
C GLN A 414 -17.00 -29.24 6.87
N TYR A 415 -15.79 -29.07 6.36
CA TYR A 415 -15.14 -27.79 6.11
C TYR A 415 -14.72 -27.70 4.65
N GLU A 416 -14.45 -26.47 4.21
CA GLU A 416 -13.95 -26.15 2.89
C GLU A 416 -12.81 -25.15 3.04
N THR A 417 -11.79 -25.31 2.21
CA THR A 417 -10.65 -24.39 2.11
C THR A 417 -10.55 -23.94 0.67
N ASP A 418 -10.48 -22.62 0.48
CA ASP A 418 -10.60 -21.98 -0.83
C ASP A 418 -9.48 -22.45 -1.78
N VAL A 419 -8.21 -22.33 -1.37
CA VAL A 419 -7.07 -22.84 -2.16
C VAL A 419 -5.99 -23.47 -1.28
N LEU A 420 -5.59 -24.71 -1.61
CA LEU A 420 -4.41 -25.37 -1.06
C LEU A 420 -3.37 -25.59 -2.16
N THR A 421 -2.16 -25.06 -1.97
CA THR A 421 -1.03 -25.21 -2.89
C THR A 421 0.06 -26.08 -2.26
N LEU A 422 0.46 -27.18 -2.91
CA LEU A 422 1.59 -27.99 -2.50
C LEU A 422 2.79 -27.74 -3.42
N ILE A 423 3.94 -27.42 -2.83
CA ILE A 423 5.19 -27.24 -3.57
C ILE A 423 6.40 -27.62 -2.72
N ASP A 424 7.32 -28.39 -3.31
CA ASP A 424 8.51 -28.92 -2.62
C ASP A 424 8.15 -29.63 -1.30
N SER A 425 8.47 -29.05 -0.15
CA SER A 425 8.11 -29.53 1.19
C SER A 425 7.09 -28.62 1.90
N PHE A 426 6.42 -27.73 1.18
CA PHE A 426 5.49 -26.74 1.70
C PHE A 426 4.05 -27.05 1.28
N ALA A 427 3.13 -26.82 2.21
CA ALA A 427 1.73 -26.57 1.91
C ALA A 427 1.43 -25.08 2.15
N ILE A 428 0.81 -24.41 1.20
CA ILE A 428 0.39 -23.02 1.32
C ILE A 428 -1.14 -23.00 1.28
N ILE A 429 -1.76 -22.54 2.35
CA ILE A 429 -3.20 -22.42 2.50
C ILE A 429 -3.56 -20.96 2.21
N PHE A 430 -4.39 -20.73 1.19
CA PHE A 430 -4.99 -19.43 0.92
C PHE A 430 -6.47 -19.46 1.24
N GLU A 431 -6.90 -18.49 2.04
CA GLU A 431 -8.31 -18.17 2.27
C GLU A 431 -8.66 -16.92 1.48
N ALA A 432 -9.71 -16.99 0.66
CA ALA A 432 -10.18 -15.95 -0.24
C ALA A 432 -11.43 -15.28 0.35
N LYS A 433 -11.41 -13.95 0.53
CA LYS A 433 -12.56 -13.19 1.08
C LYS A 433 -12.98 -12.04 0.18
N SER A 434 -14.23 -12.07 -0.27
CA SER A 434 -14.81 -11.11 -1.23
C SER A 434 -15.81 -10.12 -0.62
N GLY A 435 -16.05 -10.19 0.69
CA GLY A 435 -17.01 -9.32 1.38
C GLY A 435 -16.56 -7.85 1.43
N LYS A 436 -17.52 -6.94 1.66
CA LYS A 436 -17.30 -5.49 1.67
C LYS A 436 -17.46 -4.86 3.06
N ILE A 437 -16.67 -3.83 3.36
CA ILE A 437 -16.84 -3.07 4.60
C ILE A 437 -18.04 -2.13 4.45
N SER A 438 -19.01 -2.24 5.35
CA SER A 438 -20.20 -1.38 5.30
C SER A 438 -19.86 0.09 5.60
N LYS A 439 -20.58 1.05 4.97
CA LYS A 439 -20.42 2.49 5.23
C LYS A 439 -20.43 2.88 6.72
N PRO A 440 -21.30 2.33 7.60
CA PRO A 440 -21.22 2.59 9.03
C PRO A 440 -19.89 2.16 9.68
N ALA A 441 -19.30 1.05 9.23
CA ALA A 441 -18.00 0.57 9.74
C ALA A 441 -16.83 1.45 9.25
N LEU A 442 -16.84 1.88 7.98
CA LEU A 442 -15.90 2.89 7.45
C LEU A 442 -15.97 4.20 8.25
N ARG A 443 -17.17 4.60 8.65
CA ARG A 443 -17.39 5.73 9.57
C ARG A 443 -17.02 5.45 11.03
N GLY A 444 -16.50 4.26 11.36
CA GLY A 444 -16.02 3.90 12.69
C GLY A 444 -17.12 3.49 13.69
N ALA A 445 -18.21 2.87 13.23
CA ALA A 445 -19.18 2.24 14.13
C ALA A 445 -18.58 0.96 14.77
N PRO A 446 -18.39 0.87 16.10
CA PRO A 446 -17.60 -0.19 16.75
C PRO A 446 -18.09 -1.61 16.45
N GLU A 447 -19.37 -1.91 16.71
CA GLU A 447 -19.93 -3.26 16.53
C GLU A 447 -19.90 -3.71 15.07
N ARG A 448 -20.12 -2.78 14.13
CA ARG A 448 -20.05 -3.08 12.70
C ARG A 448 -18.61 -3.33 12.27
N LEU A 449 -17.65 -2.56 12.78
CA LEU A 449 -16.23 -2.76 12.51
C LEU A 449 -15.73 -4.10 13.07
N LYS A 450 -16.09 -4.41 14.32
CA LYS A 450 -15.80 -5.72 14.95
C LYS A 450 -16.33 -6.88 14.12
N LYS A 451 -17.58 -6.79 13.65
CA LYS A 451 -18.19 -7.81 12.78
C LYS A 451 -17.38 -8.02 11.50
N HIS A 452 -17.03 -6.95 10.79
CA HIS A 452 -16.29 -7.05 9.52
C HIS A 452 -14.86 -7.58 9.71
N ILE A 453 -14.17 -7.18 10.78
CA ILE A 453 -12.84 -7.75 11.13
C ILE A 453 -12.98 -9.25 11.44
N ASN A 454 -14.05 -9.65 12.13
CA ASN A 454 -14.28 -11.07 12.38
C ASN A 454 -14.44 -11.86 11.07
N GLU A 455 -15.26 -11.36 10.15
CA GLU A 455 -15.62 -12.04 8.90
C GLU A 455 -14.45 -12.06 7.90
N LEU A 456 -13.72 -10.96 7.75
CA LEU A 456 -12.72 -10.79 6.70
C LEU A 456 -11.28 -11.10 7.13
N ILE A 457 -10.99 -11.07 8.44
CA ILE A 457 -9.61 -11.24 8.97
C ILE A 457 -9.54 -12.44 9.92
N VAL A 458 -10.36 -12.47 10.98
CA VAL A 458 -10.21 -13.47 12.06
C VAL A 458 -10.69 -14.86 11.65
N SER A 459 -11.87 -14.95 11.03
CA SER A 459 -12.43 -16.24 10.57
C SER A 459 -11.50 -17.00 9.61
N PRO A 460 -10.90 -16.36 8.59
CA PRO A 460 -9.88 -17.02 7.75
C PRO A 460 -8.63 -17.49 8.54
N CYS A 461 -8.18 -16.74 9.55
CA CYS A 461 -7.08 -17.20 10.41
C CYS A 461 -7.42 -18.52 11.11
N ILE A 462 -8.63 -18.63 11.66
CA ILE A 462 -9.12 -19.83 12.36
C ILE A 462 -9.30 -21.00 11.38
N GLN A 463 -9.88 -20.75 10.20
CA GLN A 463 -10.10 -21.76 9.16
C GLN A 463 -8.77 -22.38 8.70
N SER A 464 -7.82 -21.53 8.32
CA SER A 464 -6.50 -21.96 7.86
C SER A 464 -5.67 -22.65 8.96
N GLN A 465 -5.79 -22.20 10.22
CA GLN A 465 -5.17 -22.87 11.37
C GLN A 465 -5.70 -24.29 11.54
N ARG A 466 -7.03 -24.47 11.46
CA ARG A 466 -7.66 -25.79 11.60
C ARG A 466 -7.16 -26.77 10.54
N LEU A 467 -7.05 -26.35 9.28
CA LEU A 467 -6.53 -27.21 8.22
C LEU A 467 -5.05 -27.51 8.44
N ARG A 468 -4.22 -26.53 8.81
CA ARG A 468 -2.81 -26.77 9.14
C ARG A 468 -2.66 -27.85 10.20
N ASP A 469 -3.38 -27.73 11.31
CA ASP A 469 -3.28 -28.66 12.44
C ASP A 469 -3.71 -30.07 12.00
N ARG A 470 -4.74 -30.15 11.15
CA ARG A 470 -5.16 -31.42 10.54
C ARG A 470 -4.10 -32.02 9.63
N LEU A 471 -3.44 -31.21 8.78
CA LEU A 471 -2.38 -31.66 7.90
C LEU A 471 -1.18 -32.21 8.69
N PHE A 472 -0.76 -31.53 9.75
CA PHE A 472 0.33 -32.03 10.61
C PHE A 472 -0.06 -33.32 11.32
N TYR A 473 -1.25 -33.38 11.91
CA TYR A 473 -1.75 -34.59 12.55
C TYR A 473 -1.75 -35.80 11.59
N LEU A 474 -2.28 -35.64 10.38
CA LEU A 474 -2.34 -36.74 9.40
C LEU A 474 -0.94 -37.13 8.87
N ASN A 475 -0.02 -36.17 8.77
CA ASN A 475 1.35 -36.44 8.37
C ASN A 475 2.12 -37.26 9.42
N GLU A 476 1.78 -37.09 10.71
CA GLU A 476 2.33 -37.90 11.81
C GLU A 476 1.59 -39.24 12.00
N ASN A 477 0.33 -39.33 11.56
CA ASN A 477 -0.55 -40.49 11.76
C ASN A 477 -1.09 -41.01 10.42
N LEU A 478 -0.19 -41.52 9.57
CA LEU A 478 -0.47 -41.90 8.18
C LEU A 478 -1.38 -43.14 8.03
N ASP A 479 -1.63 -43.85 9.12
CA ASP A 479 -2.53 -44.98 9.25
C ASP A 479 -4.00 -44.57 9.49
N VAL A 480 -4.24 -43.32 9.85
CA VAL A 480 -5.60 -42.78 10.02
C VAL A 480 -6.28 -42.67 8.65
N GLU A 481 -7.42 -43.35 8.52
CA GLU A 481 -8.29 -43.18 7.34
C GLU A 481 -8.95 -41.80 7.36
N ASP A 482 -8.52 -40.94 6.44
CA ASP A 482 -9.07 -39.61 6.24
C ASP A 482 -9.16 -39.27 4.75
N ASP A 483 -10.18 -38.50 4.37
CA ASP A 483 -10.38 -38.06 2.99
C ASP A 483 -9.21 -37.21 2.47
N LEU A 484 -8.57 -36.41 3.32
CA LEU A 484 -7.36 -35.64 2.97
C LEU A 484 -6.18 -36.57 2.68
N THR A 485 -6.00 -37.66 3.45
CA THR A 485 -4.94 -38.65 3.18
C THR A 485 -5.12 -39.25 1.78
N LYS A 486 -6.36 -39.54 1.38
CA LYS A 486 -6.69 -40.06 0.05
C LYS A 486 -6.48 -39.01 -1.05
N LYS A 487 -6.92 -37.76 -0.82
CA LYS A 487 -6.84 -36.66 -1.81
C LYS A 487 -5.41 -36.19 -2.06
N LEU A 488 -4.61 -36.05 -1.00
CA LEU A 488 -3.26 -35.48 -1.08
C LEU A 488 -2.20 -36.56 -1.35
N GLY A 489 -2.45 -37.81 -0.97
CA GLY A 489 -1.56 -38.94 -1.22
C GLY A 489 -0.12 -38.70 -0.77
N GLU A 490 0.83 -38.92 -1.67
CA GLU A 490 2.26 -38.69 -1.41
C GLU A 490 2.59 -37.22 -1.11
N GLY A 491 1.75 -36.28 -1.59
CA GLY A 491 1.89 -34.86 -1.30
C GLY A 491 1.86 -34.57 0.20
N LEU A 492 0.98 -35.24 0.95
CA LEU A 492 0.87 -35.09 2.42
C LEU A 492 2.18 -35.43 3.13
N ARG A 493 2.84 -36.53 2.72
CA ARG A 493 4.08 -37.04 3.34
C ARG A 493 5.29 -36.11 3.13
N LYS A 494 5.23 -35.30 2.07
CA LYS A 494 6.26 -34.30 1.74
C LYS A 494 6.09 -33.01 2.53
N ILE A 495 4.94 -32.76 3.12
CA ILE A 495 4.71 -31.53 3.89
C ILE A 495 5.62 -31.54 5.12
N LYS A 496 6.45 -30.51 5.23
CA LYS A 496 7.28 -30.21 6.41
C LYS A 496 6.92 -28.86 7.02
N LYS A 497 6.39 -27.95 6.21
CA LYS A 497 5.96 -26.63 6.66
C LYS A 497 4.63 -26.26 6.01
N VAL A 498 3.83 -25.51 6.75
CA VAL A 498 2.55 -24.97 6.28
C VAL A 498 2.62 -23.46 6.40
N VAL A 499 2.37 -22.76 5.30
CA VAL A 499 2.24 -21.30 5.25
C VAL A 499 0.75 -20.98 5.09
N ARG A 500 0.24 -20.04 5.88
CA ARG A 500 -1.16 -19.60 5.81
C ARG A 500 -1.18 -18.17 5.29
N VAL A 501 -2.12 -17.86 4.40
CA VAL A 501 -2.32 -16.50 3.86
C VAL A 501 -3.82 -16.25 3.68
N SER A 502 -4.28 -15.06 4.03
CA SER A 502 -5.64 -14.58 3.72
C SER A 502 -5.55 -13.49 2.66
N ILE A 503 -6.32 -13.62 1.57
CA ILE A 503 -6.36 -12.66 0.48
C ILE A 503 -7.78 -12.10 0.36
N SER A 504 -7.92 -10.79 0.25
CA SER A 504 -9.22 -10.11 0.14
C SER A 504 -9.39 -9.23 -1.10
N LEU A 505 -10.64 -9.07 -1.56
CA LEU A 505 -11.06 -8.02 -2.52
C LEU A 505 -11.40 -6.69 -1.84
N GLU A 506 -10.96 -6.51 -0.61
CA GLU A 506 -11.21 -5.35 0.24
C GLU A 506 -9.94 -5.04 1.03
N THR A 507 -9.74 -3.79 1.44
CA THR A 507 -8.56 -3.39 2.22
C THR A 507 -8.93 -2.75 3.55
N PHE A 508 -8.24 -3.17 4.62
CA PHE A 508 -8.24 -2.45 5.90
C PHE A 508 -6.99 -1.58 6.07
N GLY A 509 -6.19 -1.40 5.00
CA GLY A 509 -4.92 -0.68 5.02
C GLY A 509 -3.99 -1.22 6.11
N ALA A 510 -3.31 -0.33 6.83
CA ALA A 510 -2.36 -0.69 7.89
C ALA A 510 -2.95 -1.56 9.03
N MET A 511 -4.27 -1.70 9.16
CA MET A 511 -4.85 -2.62 10.15
C MET A 511 -4.68 -4.09 9.79
N GLN A 512 -4.87 -4.46 8.52
CA GLN A 512 -4.81 -5.87 8.11
C GLN A 512 -3.40 -6.44 8.31
N SER A 513 -2.40 -5.56 8.22
CA SER A 513 -1.01 -5.91 8.44
C SER A 513 -0.64 -6.00 9.91
N ASN A 514 -1.45 -5.58 10.90
CA ASN A 514 -1.08 -5.64 12.32
C ASN A 514 -2.19 -6.23 13.21
N MET A 515 -2.17 -7.56 13.35
CA MET A 515 -3.10 -8.32 14.20
C MET A 515 -2.93 -8.07 15.70
N GLN A 516 -1.79 -7.57 16.17
CA GLN A 516 -1.59 -7.34 17.61
C GLN A 516 -2.64 -6.34 18.15
N ASN A 517 -2.94 -5.28 17.39
CA ASN A 517 -4.00 -4.33 17.75
C ASN A 517 -5.40 -4.97 17.80
N ILE A 518 -5.64 -6.02 17.01
CA ILE A 518 -6.91 -6.78 16.98
C ILE A 518 -7.01 -7.68 18.22
N LYS A 519 -5.90 -8.31 18.64
CA LYS A 519 -5.83 -9.11 19.86
C LYS A 519 -6.00 -8.25 21.11
N ASP A 520 -5.24 -7.15 21.17
CA ASP A 520 -5.24 -6.22 22.30
C ASP A 520 -6.58 -5.51 22.50
N SER A 521 -7.52 -5.63 21.55
CA SER A 521 -8.87 -5.06 21.68
C SER A 521 -9.84 -5.91 22.49
N GLY A 522 -9.46 -7.14 22.87
CA GLY A 522 -10.34 -8.10 23.53
C GLY A 522 -11.55 -8.52 22.68
N TRP A 523 -11.54 -8.22 21.38
CA TRP A 523 -12.66 -8.58 20.50
C TRP A 523 -12.66 -10.06 20.15
N PHE A 524 -11.48 -10.69 20.21
CA PHE A 524 -11.19 -12.06 19.79
C PHE A 524 -10.25 -12.73 20.79
N ALA A 525 -10.07 -14.05 20.66
CA ALA A 525 -9.24 -14.82 21.58
C ALA A 525 -7.76 -14.43 21.49
N GLU A 526 -7.09 -14.33 22.65
CA GLU A 526 -5.67 -13.92 22.73
C GLU A 526 -4.73 -14.93 22.07
N ASP A 527 -5.10 -16.22 22.11
CA ASP A 527 -4.35 -17.34 21.55
C ASP A 527 -4.53 -17.52 20.03
N LEU A 528 -5.30 -16.63 19.39
CA LEU A 528 -5.47 -16.63 17.94
C LEU A 528 -4.11 -16.51 17.24
N GLU A 529 -3.72 -17.51 16.46
CA GLU A 529 -2.46 -17.44 15.74
C GLU A 529 -2.63 -16.64 14.44
N SER A 530 -1.95 -15.49 14.33
CA SER A 530 -2.13 -14.61 13.17
C SER A 530 -1.73 -15.30 11.87
N CYS A 531 -2.44 -14.93 10.80
CA CYS A 531 -2.16 -15.31 9.44
C CYS A 531 -2.00 -14.02 8.62
N PRO A 532 -0.90 -13.86 7.86
CA PRO A 532 -0.73 -12.74 6.94
C PRO A 532 -1.99 -12.50 6.13
N SER A 533 -2.52 -11.28 6.20
CA SER A 533 -3.76 -10.87 5.53
C SER A 533 -3.46 -9.65 4.66
N MET A 534 -3.80 -9.72 3.37
CA MET A 534 -3.50 -8.66 2.41
C MET A 534 -4.56 -8.58 1.32
N CYS A 535 -4.65 -7.46 0.61
CA CYS A 535 -5.55 -7.38 -0.53
C CYS A 535 -4.93 -8.06 -1.77
N LEU A 536 -5.78 -8.41 -2.75
CA LEU A 536 -5.35 -9.04 -3.99
C LEU A 536 -4.30 -8.21 -4.75
N ALA A 537 -4.43 -6.88 -4.74
CA ALA A 537 -3.50 -5.99 -5.41
C ALA A 537 -2.08 -6.01 -4.78
N ASP A 538 -2.01 -5.99 -3.45
CA ASP A 538 -0.76 -6.14 -2.71
C ASP A 538 -0.12 -7.50 -3.01
N PHE A 539 -0.92 -8.57 -3.02
CA PHE A 539 -0.43 -9.93 -3.31
C PHE A 539 0.17 -10.05 -4.72
N GLU A 540 -0.50 -9.54 -5.75
CA GLU A 540 0.04 -9.52 -7.11
C GLU A 540 1.33 -8.67 -7.18
N THR A 541 1.40 -7.55 -6.44
CA THR A 541 2.61 -6.71 -6.35
C THR A 541 3.77 -7.44 -5.68
N ILE A 542 3.53 -8.11 -4.55
CA ILE A 542 4.54 -8.88 -3.81
C ILE A 542 5.11 -9.97 -4.71
N VAL A 543 4.24 -10.72 -5.40
CA VAL A 543 4.68 -11.80 -6.29
C VAL A 543 5.39 -11.25 -7.53
N ASP A 544 5.02 -10.09 -8.07
CA ASP A 544 5.70 -9.47 -9.21
C ASP A 544 7.08 -8.89 -8.86
N VAL A 545 7.21 -8.25 -7.70
CA VAL A 545 8.44 -7.66 -7.17
C VAL A 545 9.43 -8.75 -6.73
N LEU A 546 8.96 -9.76 -6.02
CA LEU A 546 9.78 -10.88 -5.56
C LEU A 546 9.94 -11.90 -6.71
N ASP A 547 10.99 -11.70 -7.50
CA ASP A 547 11.18 -12.40 -8.76
C ASP A 547 11.49 -13.90 -8.66
N LYS A 548 11.70 -14.43 -7.44
CA LYS A 548 12.00 -15.86 -7.18
C LYS A 548 10.99 -16.52 -6.23
N PRO A 549 10.67 -17.82 -6.44
CA PRO A 549 9.82 -18.61 -5.54
C PRO A 549 10.27 -18.58 -4.07
N SER A 550 11.59 -18.65 -3.84
CA SER A 550 12.17 -18.64 -2.50
C SER A 550 12.00 -17.30 -1.80
N PHE A 551 12.02 -16.16 -2.52
CA PHE A 551 11.76 -14.85 -1.91
C PHE A 551 10.29 -14.69 -1.56
N VAL A 552 9.38 -15.11 -2.44
CA VAL A 552 7.92 -15.08 -2.15
C VAL A 552 7.61 -15.91 -0.91
N LEU A 553 8.08 -17.16 -0.86
CA LEU A 553 7.86 -18.02 0.31
C LEU A 553 8.51 -17.47 1.58
N HIS A 554 9.74 -16.96 1.47
CA HIS A 554 10.41 -16.37 2.63
C HIS A 554 9.66 -15.16 3.17
N TYR A 555 9.14 -14.29 2.30
CA TYR A 555 8.33 -13.15 2.69
C TYR A 555 7.08 -13.61 3.44
N LEU A 556 6.28 -14.51 2.84
CA LEU A 556 5.03 -14.99 3.45
C LEU A 556 5.27 -15.71 4.78
N SER A 557 6.31 -16.54 4.89
CA SER A 557 6.67 -17.19 6.16
C SER A 557 7.17 -16.19 7.20
N SER A 558 8.01 -15.24 6.81
CA SER A 558 8.56 -14.23 7.72
C SER A 558 7.49 -13.24 8.20
N ARG A 559 6.47 -12.96 7.38
CA ARG A 559 5.36 -12.08 7.74
C ARG A 559 4.65 -12.55 9.00
N GLN A 560 4.36 -13.84 9.11
CA GLN A 560 3.71 -14.41 10.29
C GLN A 560 4.54 -14.17 11.56
N ARG A 561 5.87 -14.31 11.48
CA ARG A 561 6.79 -14.03 12.59
C ARG A 561 6.82 -12.53 12.91
N VAL A 562 7.03 -11.67 11.91
CA VAL A 562 7.11 -10.21 12.08
C VAL A 562 5.87 -9.68 12.80
N GLU A 563 4.70 -10.20 12.43
CA GLU A 563 3.44 -9.80 13.03
C GLU A 563 3.26 -10.25 14.49
N SER A 564 3.91 -11.36 14.87
CA SER A 564 3.87 -11.87 16.24
C SER A 564 4.93 -11.24 17.17
N GLU A 565 6.02 -10.72 16.61
CA GLU A 565 7.18 -10.24 17.37
C GLU A 565 7.27 -8.71 17.47
N TYR A 566 6.69 -7.98 16.51
CA TYR A 566 6.90 -6.52 16.37
C TYR A 566 5.60 -5.74 16.37
N ASN A 567 5.59 -4.64 17.09
CA ASN A 567 4.58 -3.60 16.94
C ASN A 567 5.04 -2.62 15.86
N TYR A 568 4.22 -2.40 14.84
CA TYR A 568 4.56 -1.45 13.77
C TYR A 568 3.35 -0.71 13.20
N PHE A 569 3.66 0.35 12.47
CA PHE A 569 2.74 1.15 11.69
C PHE A 569 3.24 1.23 10.24
N GLY A 570 2.50 0.61 9.33
CA GLY A 570 2.78 0.53 7.90
C GLY A 570 1.76 -0.41 7.24
N ASP A 571 1.58 -0.28 5.93
CA ASP A 571 0.78 -1.24 5.15
C ASP A 571 1.65 -2.37 4.56
N GLU A 572 1.05 -3.22 3.71
CA GLU A 572 1.74 -4.38 3.17
C GLU A 572 2.88 -4.00 2.18
N LEU A 573 2.76 -2.86 1.49
CA LEU A 573 3.81 -2.37 0.60
C LEU A 573 4.97 -1.74 1.36
N ASP A 574 4.69 -1.07 2.49
CA ASP A 574 5.74 -0.65 3.45
C ASP A 574 6.51 -1.85 4.00
N LEU A 575 5.80 -2.94 4.33
CA LEU A 575 6.41 -4.19 4.76
C LEU A 575 7.23 -4.84 3.66
N LEU A 576 6.74 -4.85 2.41
CA LEU A 576 7.52 -5.30 1.26
C LEU A 576 8.79 -4.46 1.09
N GLY A 577 8.70 -3.13 1.13
CA GLY A 577 9.87 -2.24 1.06
C GLY A 577 10.89 -2.53 2.17
N THR A 578 10.41 -2.76 3.40
CA THR A 578 11.24 -3.17 4.54
C THR A 578 11.91 -4.52 4.28
N TYR A 579 11.19 -5.48 3.70
CA TYR A 579 11.75 -6.78 3.32
C TYR A 579 12.85 -6.65 2.26
N LEU A 580 12.69 -5.79 1.24
CA LEU A 580 13.70 -5.61 0.21
C LEU A 580 15.04 -5.11 0.79
N GLU A 581 14.97 -4.30 1.85
CA GLU A 581 16.13 -3.71 2.51
C GLU A 581 16.78 -4.65 3.53
N THR A 582 15.98 -5.44 4.26
CA THR A 582 16.42 -6.15 5.49
C THR A 582 16.27 -7.67 5.44
N LEU A 583 15.53 -8.20 4.47
CA LEU A 583 15.01 -9.57 4.44
C LEU A 583 14.20 -9.94 5.71
N PHE A 584 13.64 -8.95 6.41
CA PHE A 584 13.03 -9.11 7.74
C PHE A 584 13.95 -9.73 8.82
N CYS A 585 15.26 -9.61 8.64
CA CYS A 585 16.24 -9.94 9.67
C CYS A 585 16.35 -8.78 10.68
N LEU A 586 15.26 -8.50 11.39
CA LEU A 586 15.15 -7.41 12.37
C LEU A 586 15.68 -7.85 13.75
N GLU A 587 16.28 -6.93 14.50
CA GLU A 587 16.68 -7.19 15.88
C GLU A 587 15.47 -7.45 16.78
N LYS A 588 15.60 -8.32 17.79
CA LYS A 588 14.48 -8.66 18.68
C LYS A 588 13.83 -7.41 19.28
N SER A 589 12.51 -7.34 19.16
CA SER A 589 11.69 -6.30 19.77
C SER A 589 11.88 -6.26 21.29
N ASP A 590 11.96 -5.05 21.85
CA ASP A 590 11.92 -4.84 23.30
C ASP A 590 10.47 -4.81 23.85
N GLY A 591 9.47 -5.03 22.97
CA GLY A 591 8.04 -4.97 23.27
C GLY A 591 7.51 -3.57 23.55
N LYS A 592 8.36 -2.54 23.54
CA LYS A 592 8.02 -1.14 23.89
C LYS A 592 8.17 -0.20 22.70
N THR A 593 8.98 -0.60 21.73
CA THR A 593 9.30 0.17 20.53
C THR A 593 8.33 -0.19 19.43
N ASN A 594 7.66 0.84 18.90
CA ASN A 594 6.83 0.71 17.71
C ASN A 594 7.66 1.12 16.49
N LEU A 595 7.75 0.25 15.49
CA LEU A 595 8.39 0.57 14.21
C LEU A 595 7.45 1.42 13.37
N ILE A 596 7.92 2.56 12.87
CA ILE A 596 7.18 3.37 11.90
C ILE A 596 7.78 3.05 10.53
N LEU A 597 7.07 2.22 9.77
CA LEU A 597 7.52 1.68 8.48
C LEU A 597 6.94 2.45 7.30
N THR A 598 6.07 3.43 7.54
CA THR A 598 5.50 4.29 6.50
C THR A 598 6.60 4.86 5.62
N THR A 599 6.34 4.92 4.30
CA THR A 599 7.25 5.40 3.25
C THR A 599 8.32 4.42 2.81
N MET A 600 8.39 3.23 3.42
CA MET A 600 9.31 2.19 2.97
C MET A 600 8.92 1.65 1.57
N SER A 601 7.67 1.84 1.16
CA SER A 601 7.17 1.49 -0.19
C SER A 601 7.70 2.38 -1.33
N GLN A 602 8.35 3.51 -1.06
CA GLN A 602 8.62 4.56 -2.06
C GLN A 602 9.28 4.03 -3.35
N LYS A 603 10.28 3.15 -3.24
CA LYS A 603 10.96 2.58 -4.43
C LYS A 603 10.05 1.70 -5.29
N ILE A 604 9.04 1.08 -4.68
CA ILE A 604 8.04 0.26 -5.35
C ILE A 604 7.05 1.19 -6.06
N ASP A 605 6.60 2.23 -5.36
CA ASP A 605 5.72 3.25 -5.93
C ASP A 605 6.36 3.95 -7.13
N ASP A 606 7.61 4.38 -7.00
CA ASP A 606 8.38 5.00 -8.09
C ASP A 606 8.44 4.09 -9.33
N TYR A 607 8.61 2.77 -9.13
CA TYR A 607 8.68 1.81 -10.22
C TYR A 607 7.36 1.67 -10.97
N TYR A 608 6.24 1.45 -10.26
CA TYR A 608 4.95 1.26 -10.92
C TYR A 608 4.42 2.57 -11.51
N ILE A 609 4.56 3.71 -10.83
CA ILE A 609 4.17 5.03 -11.35
C ILE A 609 4.97 5.36 -12.62
N SER A 610 6.28 5.09 -12.63
CA SER A 610 7.11 5.28 -13.82
C SER A 610 6.64 4.37 -14.96
N LEU A 611 6.42 3.09 -14.68
CA LEU A 611 5.99 2.11 -15.67
C LEU A 611 4.66 2.51 -16.34
N GLU A 612 3.71 2.99 -15.55
CA GLU A 612 2.41 3.48 -16.01
C GLU A 612 2.52 4.76 -16.84
N SER A 613 3.52 5.60 -16.53
CA SER A 613 3.87 6.78 -17.32
C SER A 613 4.69 6.44 -18.59
N GLY A 614 4.92 5.15 -18.87
CA GLY A 614 5.73 4.68 -20.01
C GLY A 614 7.23 4.78 -19.80
N VAL A 615 7.69 5.12 -18.58
CA VAL A 615 9.10 5.24 -18.19
C VAL A 615 9.55 3.94 -17.54
N ARG A 616 10.60 3.31 -18.09
CA ARG A 616 11.15 2.07 -17.53
C ARG A 616 12.33 2.39 -16.62
N ILE A 617 12.18 2.07 -15.34
CA ILE A 617 13.28 2.09 -14.35
C ILE A 617 13.53 0.66 -13.84
N ASP A 618 14.64 0.47 -13.12
CA ASP A 618 14.97 -0.84 -12.54
C ASP A 618 13.91 -1.25 -11.51
N LYS A 619 13.37 -2.47 -11.68
CA LYS A 619 12.44 -3.06 -10.72
C LYS A 619 13.15 -3.20 -9.36
N PRO A 620 12.54 -2.79 -8.24
CA PRO A 620 13.13 -2.98 -6.93
C PRO A 620 13.24 -4.48 -6.60
N LYS A 621 14.31 -4.86 -5.91
CA LYS A 621 14.64 -6.27 -5.62
C LYS A 621 15.23 -6.44 -4.22
N PRO A 622 15.10 -7.64 -3.61
CA PRO A 622 15.73 -7.92 -2.33
C PRO A 622 17.24 -7.73 -2.39
N LYS A 623 17.82 -7.10 -1.35
CA LYS A 623 19.26 -6.89 -1.23
C LYS A 623 19.97 -8.18 -0.83
N VAL A 624 20.33 -8.99 -1.82
CA VAL A 624 21.08 -10.25 -1.60
C VAL A 624 22.48 -10.14 -2.21
N ARG A 625 23.51 -10.57 -1.47
CA ARG A 625 24.88 -10.57 -1.98
C ARG A 625 25.08 -11.70 -2.99
N LYS A 626 25.87 -11.43 -4.03
CA LYS A 626 26.11 -12.34 -5.16
C LYS A 626 26.40 -13.78 -4.75
N ILE A 627 27.26 -14.01 -3.75
CA ILE A 627 27.59 -15.39 -3.33
C ILE A 627 26.38 -16.17 -2.81
N PHE A 628 25.44 -15.51 -2.11
CA PHE A 628 24.21 -16.13 -1.63
C PHE A 628 23.22 -16.33 -2.78
N MET A 629 23.09 -15.31 -3.63
CA MET A 629 22.23 -15.37 -4.82
C MET A 629 22.65 -16.52 -5.76
N ASP A 630 23.94 -16.68 -6.03
CA ASP A 630 24.46 -17.76 -6.87
C ASP A 630 24.12 -19.16 -6.27
N ILE A 631 24.11 -19.30 -4.93
CA ILE A 631 23.72 -20.54 -4.25
C ILE A 631 22.21 -20.79 -4.39
N ILE A 632 21.38 -19.76 -4.17
CA ILE A 632 19.91 -19.82 -4.31
C ILE A 632 19.54 -20.20 -5.75
N GLU A 633 20.14 -19.55 -6.75
CA GLU A 633 19.92 -19.87 -8.16
C GLU A 633 20.28 -21.31 -8.50
N GLN A 634 21.41 -21.80 -7.96
CA GLN A 634 21.78 -23.19 -8.17
C GLN A 634 20.84 -24.18 -7.46
N LEU A 635 20.30 -23.83 -6.29
CA LEU A 635 19.25 -24.61 -5.62
C LEU A 635 17.98 -24.68 -6.48
N GLU A 636 17.55 -23.55 -7.02
CA GLU A 636 16.40 -23.41 -7.91
C GLU A 636 16.57 -24.18 -9.23
N ILE A 637 17.79 -24.30 -9.76
CA ILE A 637 18.09 -25.14 -10.93
C ILE A 637 18.03 -26.62 -10.58
N ARG A 638 18.59 -27.01 -9.43
CA ARG A 638 18.70 -28.42 -9.03
C ARG A 638 17.38 -29.01 -8.54
N LYS A 639 16.54 -28.21 -7.90
CA LYS A 639 15.23 -28.58 -7.32
C LYS A 639 15.26 -29.89 -6.52
N THR A 640 16.35 -30.13 -5.80
CA THR A 640 16.42 -31.26 -4.87
C THR A 640 15.33 -31.08 -3.82
N TYR A 641 14.71 -32.17 -3.35
CA TYR A 641 13.70 -32.08 -2.31
C TYR A 641 14.18 -31.23 -1.11
N ARG A 642 13.33 -30.30 -0.66
CA ARG A 642 13.58 -29.26 0.35
C ARG A 642 14.47 -28.10 -0.12
N TRP A 643 14.64 -27.89 -1.42
CA TRP A 643 15.46 -26.78 -1.92
C TRP A 643 14.91 -25.40 -1.53
N LEU A 644 13.58 -25.25 -1.42
CA LEU A 644 12.96 -23.99 -0.99
C LEU A 644 13.32 -23.70 0.46
N GLU A 645 13.23 -24.72 1.30
CA GLU A 645 13.59 -24.65 2.71
C GLU A 645 15.05 -24.19 2.90
N LEU A 646 15.98 -24.79 2.15
CA LEU A 646 17.40 -24.40 2.20
C LEU A 646 17.63 -22.98 1.65
N SER A 647 16.88 -22.57 0.63
CA SER A 647 16.96 -21.21 0.07
C SER A 647 16.46 -20.16 1.07
N LEU A 648 15.40 -20.49 1.79
CA LEU A 648 14.83 -19.65 2.82
C LEU A 648 15.82 -19.45 3.99
N LEU A 649 16.55 -20.48 4.43
CA LEU A 649 17.62 -20.34 5.43
C LEU A 649 18.76 -19.40 5.02
N LEU A 650 19.08 -19.32 3.71
CA LEU A 650 20.06 -18.35 3.21
C LEU A 650 19.55 -16.91 3.32
N ASN A 651 18.23 -16.72 3.26
CA ASN A 651 17.57 -15.42 3.41
C ASN A 651 17.40 -14.99 4.88
N ASN A 652 17.61 -15.89 5.85
CA ASN A 652 17.68 -15.60 7.29
C ASN A 652 19.02 -14.96 7.72
N ILE A 653 19.76 -14.34 6.80
CA ILE A 653 21.01 -13.63 7.08
C ILE A 653 20.86 -12.22 6.55
N HIS A 654 21.03 -11.23 7.43
CA HIS A 654 20.79 -9.83 7.10
C HIS A 654 21.70 -9.38 5.93
N PRO A 655 21.23 -8.57 4.97
CA PRO A 655 22.04 -8.11 3.82
C PRO A 655 23.40 -7.48 4.18
N ASN A 656 23.45 -6.74 5.29
CA ASN A 656 24.69 -6.17 5.83
C ASN A 656 25.64 -7.25 6.34
N GLU A 657 25.14 -8.29 7.01
CA GLU A 657 25.94 -9.43 7.48
C GLU A 657 26.39 -10.31 6.31
N GLN A 658 25.55 -10.52 5.30
CA GLN A 658 25.94 -11.19 4.05
C GLN A 658 27.16 -10.49 3.42
N ALA A 659 27.25 -9.15 3.52
CA ALA A 659 28.39 -8.39 3.01
C ALA A 659 29.68 -8.74 3.76
N VAL A 660 29.62 -8.77 5.09
CA VAL A 660 30.73 -9.16 5.96
C VAL A 660 31.17 -10.60 5.68
N ILE A 661 30.22 -11.53 5.66
CA ILE A 661 30.47 -12.96 5.39
C ILE A 661 31.08 -13.14 4.00
N SER A 662 30.60 -12.43 2.98
CA SER A 662 31.16 -12.47 1.62
C SER A 662 32.64 -12.02 1.61
N GLY A 663 32.98 -10.98 2.37
CA GLY A 663 34.36 -10.53 2.56
C GLY A 663 35.25 -11.63 3.19
N MET A 664 34.77 -12.23 4.29
CA MET A 664 35.46 -13.33 4.97
C MET A 664 35.65 -14.55 4.06
N ILE A 665 34.63 -14.92 3.29
CA ILE A 665 34.71 -16.04 2.33
C ILE A 665 35.77 -15.76 1.27
N ASN A 666 35.83 -14.53 0.73
CA ASN A 666 36.84 -14.19 -0.28
C ASN A 666 38.27 -14.21 0.27
N GLU A 667 38.47 -13.81 1.52
CA GLU A 667 39.75 -13.98 2.20
C GLU A 667 40.11 -15.45 2.42
N MET A 668 39.17 -16.23 2.95
CA MET A 668 39.34 -17.66 3.18
C MET A 668 39.68 -18.40 1.87
N LYS A 669 38.99 -18.11 0.76
CA LYS A 669 39.27 -18.69 -0.57
C LYS A 669 40.71 -18.42 -1.02
N ARG A 670 41.24 -17.21 -0.79
CA ARG A 670 42.65 -16.87 -1.10
C ARG A 670 43.63 -17.67 -0.22
N ASN A 671 43.26 -17.91 1.05
CA ASN A 671 44.08 -18.68 1.98
C ASN A 671 44.14 -20.17 1.56
N VAL A 672 42.99 -20.78 1.26
CA VAL A 672 42.91 -22.19 0.80
C VAL A 672 43.75 -22.41 -0.46
N ARG A 673 43.66 -21.52 -1.47
CA ARG A 673 44.49 -21.65 -2.70
C ARG A 673 46.00 -21.69 -2.40
N LYS A 674 46.47 -20.97 -1.38
CA LYS A 674 47.90 -20.89 -1.02
C LYS A 674 48.33 -21.99 -0.06
N LYS A 675 47.48 -22.34 0.92
CA LYS A 675 47.86 -23.11 2.11
C LYS A 675 47.14 -24.46 2.24
N TRP A 676 46.47 -24.97 1.21
CA TRP A 676 45.73 -26.24 1.28
C TRP A 676 46.58 -27.45 1.77
N ARG A 677 47.91 -27.39 1.64
CA ARG A 677 48.85 -28.41 2.14
C ARG A 677 49.21 -28.28 3.62
N VAL A 678 48.89 -27.15 4.25
CA VAL A 678 49.23 -26.85 5.64
C VAL A 678 48.12 -27.39 6.53
N SER A 679 48.47 -28.27 7.48
CA SER A 679 47.51 -28.79 8.47
C SER A 679 46.94 -27.63 9.30
N GLY A 680 45.63 -27.64 9.54
CA GLY A 680 44.94 -26.61 10.34
C GLY A 680 44.81 -25.24 9.68
N HIS A 681 45.01 -25.12 8.36
CA HIS A 681 44.72 -23.85 7.68
C HIS A 681 43.23 -23.50 7.75
N VAL A 682 42.92 -22.21 7.88
CA VAL A 682 41.54 -21.71 7.86
C VAL A 682 40.94 -21.95 6.47
N ASN A 683 39.97 -22.87 6.40
CA ASN A 683 39.25 -23.24 5.19
C ASN A 683 37.73 -23.06 5.30
N SER A 684 37.25 -22.49 6.39
CA SER A 684 35.83 -22.26 6.65
C SER A 684 35.56 -20.86 7.20
N VAL A 685 34.33 -20.41 7.00
CA VAL A 685 33.71 -19.25 7.64
C VAL A 685 32.47 -19.75 8.34
N ILE A 686 32.32 -19.40 9.61
CA ILE A 686 31.22 -19.84 10.47
C ILE A 686 30.53 -18.58 10.97
N TYR A 687 29.24 -18.47 10.68
CA TYR A 687 28.38 -17.38 11.07
C TYR A 687 27.29 -17.93 11.98
N ALA A 688 27.00 -17.16 13.02
CA ALA A 688 26.13 -17.53 14.10
C ALA A 688 25.11 -16.40 14.23
N SER A 689 23.84 -16.65 13.87
CA SER A 689 22.89 -15.56 13.74
C SER A 689 22.54 -14.95 15.10
N ASN A 690 22.50 -13.61 15.15
CA ASN A 690 22.04 -12.89 16.33
C ASN A 690 20.50 -12.75 16.37
N VAL A 691 19.88 -12.69 15.18
CA VAL A 691 18.42 -12.62 15.02
C VAL A 691 17.81 -14.00 15.24
N PHE A 692 18.35 -15.01 14.56
CA PHE A 692 17.90 -16.40 14.64
C PHE A 692 18.87 -17.21 15.52
N ASP A 693 18.73 -17.09 16.84
CA ASP A 693 19.67 -17.70 17.80
C ASP A 693 19.88 -19.22 17.64
N HIS A 694 18.90 -19.93 17.09
CA HIS A 694 18.98 -21.35 16.80
C HIS A 694 19.76 -21.69 15.50
N TYR A 695 20.04 -20.72 14.64
CA TYR A 695 20.57 -20.94 13.28
C TYR A 695 22.04 -20.54 13.15
N GLY A 696 22.81 -21.44 12.54
CA GLY A 696 24.18 -21.20 12.08
C GLY A 696 24.34 -21.42 10.58
N PHE A 697 25.25 -20.66 9.97
CA PHE A 697 25.64 -20.80 8.57
C PHE A 697 27.14 -21.03 8.47
N CYS A 698 27.54 -22.06 7.72
CA CYS A 698 28.94 -22.35 7.47
C CYS A 698 29.23 -22.39 5.98
N TYR A 699 30.36 -21.81 5.58
CA TYR A 699 30.89 -21.93 4.23
C TYR A 699 32.32 -22.45 4.30
N PHE A 700 32.60 -23.58 3.68
CA PHE A 700 33.96 -24.12 3.58
C PHE A 700 34.41 -24.26 2.13
N ALA A 701 35.72 -24.15 1.90
CA ALA A 701 36.33 -24.32 0.59
C ALA A 701 37.42 -25.40 0.59
N TYR A 702 37.55 -26.06 -0.55
CA TYR A 702 38.54 -27.10 -0.81
C TYR A 702 38.96 -27.09 -2.29
N CYS A 703 39.90 -27.93 -2.69
CA CYS A 703 40.39 -28.12 -4.06
C CYS A 703 40.24 -29.59 -4.47
N ASN A 704 40.42 -29.92 -5.75
CA ASN A 704 40.39 -31.29 -6.26
C ASN A 704 41.32 -32.22 -5.46
N LYS A 705 42.46 -31.69 -5.01
CA LYS A 705 43.50 -32.45 -4.30
C LYS A 705 43.13 -32.89 -2.89
N ASN A 706 42.19 -32.21 -2.22
CA ASN A 706 41.70 -32.56 -0.89
C ASN A 706 40.18 -32.76 -0.86
N GLN A 707 39.58 -33.09 -2.01
CA GLN A 707 38.15 -33.38 -2.14
C GLN A 707 37.69 -34.54 -1.24
N LYS A 708 38.56 -35.53 -1.01
CA LYS A 708 38.28 -36.67 -0.11
C LYS A 708 37.99 -36.23 1.33
N ASP A 709 38.54 -35.09 1.76
CA ASP A 709 38.41 -34.56 3.13
C ASP A 709 37.18 -33.65 3.27
N ALA A 710 36.46 -33.37 2.18
CA ALA A 710 35.35 -32.42 2.17
C ALA A 710 34.16 -32.83 3.06
N THR A 711 33.95 -34.13 3.31
CA THR A 711 32.93 -34.57 4.28
C THR A 711 33.35 -34.21 5.70
N SER A 712 34.59 -34.52 6.09
CA SER A 712 35.12 -34.17 7.40
C SER A 712 35.17 -32.66 7.65
N PHE A 713 35.46 -31.85 6.62
CA PHE A 713 35.36 -30.39 6.74
C PHE A 713 33.92 -29.92 6.99
N SER A 714 32.94 -30.56 6.34
CA SER A 714 31.52 -30.26 6.54
C SER A 714 31.09 -30.58 7.97
N GLU A 715 31.44 -31.76 8.47
CA GLU A 715 31.13 -32.20 9.84
C GLU A 715 31.81 -31.33 10.90
N ALA A 716 33.07 -30.93 10.67
CA ALA A 716 33.78 -30.03 11.57
C ALA A 716 33.11 -28.64 11.66
N CYS A 717 32.62 -28.11 10.53
CA CYS A 717 31.85 -26.86 10.53
C CYS A 717 30.55 -26.99 11.34
N ALA A 718 29.83 -28.10 11.14
CA ALA A 718 28.59 -28.36 11.86
C ALA A 718 28.84 -28.49 13.38
N HIS A 719 29.87 -29.22 13.79
CA HIS A 719 30.26 -29.37 15.20
C HIS A 719 30.60 -28.02 15.85
N GLU A 720 31.38 -27.18 15.17
CA GLU A 720 31.69 -25.84 15.69
C GLU A 720 30.43 -24.97 15.83
N SER A 721 29.52 -25.02 14.87
CA SER A 721 28.28 -24.26 14.93
C SER A 721 27.30 -24.77 16.00
N ILE A 722 27.11 -26.08 16.10
CA ILE A 722 26.07 -26.68 16.96
C ILE A 722 26.62 -26.92 18.37
N ASP A 723 27.70 -27.68 18.48
CA ASP A 723 28.20 -28.17 19.77
C ASP A 723 28.98 -27.08 20.53
N ILE A 724 29.71 -26.22 19.81
CA ILE A 724 30.53 -25.16 20.43
C ILE A 724 29.76 -23.84 20.54
N GLN A 725 29.11 -23.40 19.46
CA GLN A 725 28.36 -22.13 19.46
C GLN A 725 26.90 -22.26 19.91
N GLY A 726 26.44 -23.48 20.25
CA GLY A 726 25.13 -23.73 20.83
C GLY A 726 23.95 -23.53 19.87
N ARG A 727 24.18 -23.57 18.56
CA ARG A 727 23.10 -23.49 17.56
C ARG A 727 22.35 -24.81 17.50
N LYS A 728 21.06 -24.79 17.15
CA LYS A 728 20.23 -26.00 17.03
C LYS A 728 20.22 -26.57 15.61
N LEU A 729 20.53 -25.72 14.63
CA LEU A 729 20.50 -26.02 13.21
C LEU A 729 21.69 -25.33 12.53
N CYS A 730 22.33 -26.00 11.57
CA CYS A 730 23.43 -25.45 10.80
C CYS A 730 23.33 -25.78 9.31
N LEU A 731 23.31 -24.75 8.45
CA LEU A 731 23.43 -24.90 7.00
C LEU A 731 24.90 -24.82 6.58
N VAL A 732 25.42 -25.89 5.98
CA VAL A 732 26.82 -25.98 5.56
C VAL A 732 26.93 -26.01 4.03
N VAL A 733 27.63 -25.02 3.47
CA VAL A 733 27.93 -24.89 2.04
C VAL A 733 29.40 -25.20 1.78
N GLY A 734 29.67 -26.18 0.92
CA GLY A 734 31.03 -26.57 0.53
C GLY A 734 31.33 -26.23 -0.93
N LYS A 735 32.43 -25.51 -1.18
CA LYS A 735 32.87 -25.14 -2.53
C LYS A 735 34.24 -25.71 -2.90
N ASN A 736 34.29 -26.47 -3.99
CA ASN A 736 35.54 -26.82 -4.66
C ASN A 736 36.01 -25.63 -5.51
N LEU A 737 37.17 -25.06 -5.20
CA LEU A 737 37.73 -23.87 -5.86
C LEU A 737 38.30 -24.13 -7.26
N ASP A 738 38.43 -25.40 -7.64
CA ASP A 738 38.87 -25.83 -8.97
C ASP A 738 37.69 -26.13 -9.91
N ASP A 739 36.45 -26.13 -9.38
CA ASP A 739 35.23 -26.24 -10.17
C ASP A 739 34.63 -24.84 -10.38
N HIS A 740 34.53 -24.39 -11.63
CA HIS A 740 34.01 -23.06 -11.96
C HIS A 740 32.56 -23.08 -12.46
N ASN A 741 31.95 -24.27 -12.59
CA ASN A 741 30.64 -24.43 -13.24
C ASN A 741 29.47 -24.30 -12.26
N VAL A 742 29.73 -24.32 -10.96
CA VAL A 742 28.72 -24.31 -9.89
C VAL A 742 29.08 -23.32 -8.78
N ALA A 743 28.09 -22.71 -8.15
CA ALA A 743 28.22 -21.89 -6.93
C ALA A 743 28.59 -22.72 -5.68
N TYR A 744 28.17 -23.99 -5.62
CA TYR A 744 28.54 -24.94 -4.55
C TYR A 744 28.64 -26.39 -5.05
N ASN A 745 29.47 -27.19 -4.37
CA ASN A 745 29.68 -28.61 -4.65
C ASN A 745 29.04 -29.52 -3.60
N LYS A 746 28.99 -29.06 -2.34
CA LYS A 746 28.30 -29.75 -1.24
C LYS A 746 27.35 -28.79 -0.55
N LEU A 747 26.21 -29.31 -0.11
CA LEU A 747 25.25 -28.60 0.72
C LEU A 747 24.67 -29.61 1.70
N ALA A 748 24.63 -29.26 2.98
CA ALA A 748 24.12 -30.14 4.03
C ALA A 748 23.45 -29.31 5.12
N LEU A 749 22.38 -29.84 5.69
CA LEU A 749 21.70 -29.29 6.85
C LEU A 749 21.92 -30.24 8.02
N TYR A 750 22.49 -29.74 9.11
CA TYR A 750 22.77 -30.48 10.34
C TYR A 750 21.92 -29.94 11.49
N GLY A 751 21.59 -30.80 12.45
CA GLY A 751 20.79 -30.44 13.63
C GLY A 751 19.30 -30.75 13.47
N ASP A 752 18.47 -30.08 14.27
CA ASP A 752 17.03 -30.34 14.32
C ASP A 752 16.28 -29.49 13.27
N SER A 753 15.78 -30.17 12.24
CA SER A 753 15.04 -29.55 11.14
C SER A 753 13.68 -28.94 11.51
N SER A 754 13.17 -29.18 12.73
CA SER A 754 11.96 -28.50 13.20
C SER A 754 12.13 -26.97 13.25
N PHE A 755 13.36 -26.50 13.53
CA PHE A 755 13.73 -25.09 13.72
C PHE A 755 13.93 -24.26 12.44
N VAL A 756 13.60 -24.79 11.27
CA VAL A 756 13.95 -24.09 10.01
C VAL A 756 13.15 -22.79 9.82
N PHE A 757 11.97 -22.68 10.46
CA PHE A 757 11.17 -21.46 10.64
C PHE A 757 10.34 -21.60 11.90
#